data_AF-A0A372QPR9-F1
#
_entry.id   AF-A0A372QPR9-F1
#
_cell.length_a   1.000
_cell.length_b   1.000
_cell.length_c   1.000
_cell.angle_alpha   90.00
_cell.angle_beta   90.00
_cell.angle_gamma   90.00
#
_symmetry.space_group_name_H-M   'P 1'
#
loop_
_entity.id
_entity.type
_entity.pdbx_description
1 polymer ?
#
loop_
_entity_poly.entity_id
_entity_poly.type
_entity_poly.pdbx_seq_one_letter_code
_entity_poly.pdbx_strand_id
1 'polypeptide(L)'
;MSVFEEQLEYDEYSNFIVHSNWKYYYDTKVAAENGNKISQYNLGRFYQHGNGIGKNEVEAFKWYKKSAKQEYSNSQNKLGYFYESGIGVEKDLEKAFYWYRKAAENGNKIGQYNLGRFYQYGNIVEKSEVEAFKWYKRSAEKEYSDALNKLGYFYENGMGTKKDLEKAIYWYQKAAKNGNKISQYNLGVCYQYGSGVGKNEVEAFKWYKKSAKQEYSNAQNKLGYFYGSGIGTKKDLEKSFYWYKKAAENGNKISQYNLGRFYQYGIGVEENEDKAFKWYKNSAKQEYSNAQNKLGYFYENGIGTKKDLEKAIYWYLKTAINGHKIGQYNLGRCYQYGNGVRRNEIKALKWYRESAEQEYSNAQHWLGYFYENGIGTEIDLEKAIYWYKKATENGNRFSQYNLGLFYENGNGVKKNEVNAFKLYKKSAEQEYSNAQHKLGNFYESGMGTEKDLEKAIYWYQKAAANGNKFSQYNLGLCYENGNGVKKDEAEAFELYIKSAEQEYSDALNKLSQSFISKINIPTIRTMIKSINNKQQIIQQLKLNHGLLLGEYSIQPSRQAVFMEDGELNISLCNRQPIIYDLSIDKDNSNNILQPSDMCINFPIAEITYKGDVSKSFSRCVNNNAILNKLYGHFFASKVLVGSKLFIKNLKSATQTQIDILKFCLLCTYSSAKYSTEISFNNLFTLNLLPKIVTLDGDELNTHEKLVKWMNSLYQEGEKSIFILSYENLIPVSKLKKFIPLPRYGLFNENNEKQPGVINFKEKLSLVEWVGDAVDNNLASWTRKFHLFQGLIFKNYEMEISKKPSIDFIKIPKVNPSSKSYLKIIKPSTELEVRLISNDILSLKNLSSFLFTKSNVLSYEDYYHILIKCEQYEILLDKNNVRPTKEFEHDIEEALNSMTPLKVLQNIFSENGHLFPQRIILGRSLKNILPTSSSSAFETVVSGPESFKLHLDNLNISHFLTPKGKIIKKHKLFNWIQNPNNLEVIEFDDIIPLYKILKETQQKKIDDILQSKYRILMTGVTDLKDLDNNDVDYYKRINTEPSLEDENYEVFGSIISKDNSRLEGIYVNFGSYDINGFFASIKKLEETSVNIKECCILWMIVEKPSELLIFSPSNREFQVERVKESIILRLDKSNYCIKTSFPLSQGYTIFVHAYYPSNNYEPDNTIKLVKWSYNYVTFQIIKSTYDKSNNKFSKNISESIKLDLHICVLCSDYRSLKIDNKEDNEYSLDLARYILTKDNFDDGNQ
;
A
#
# COMPACT_ATOMS: atom_id res chain seq x y z
N MET A 1 -9.29 -32.27 -24.01
CA MET A 1 -8.68 -31.93 -25.31
C MET A 1 -7.34 -32.65 -25.53
N SER A 2 -7.19 -33.90 -25.07
CA SER A 2 -5.99 -34.73 -25.31
C SER A 2 -6.30 -36.22 -25.14
N VAL A 3 -7.16 -36.75 -26.01
CA VAL A 3 -7.31 -38.20 -26.17
C VAL A 3 -7.66 -38.40 -27.64
N PHE A 4 -6.67 -38.53 -28.52
CA PHE A 4 -6.69 -39.22 -29.82
C PHE A 4 -5.29 -39.05 -30.42
N GLU A 5 -4.30 -39.64 -29.74
CA GLU A 5 -3.02 -39.95 -30.37
C GLU A 5 -2.86 -41.47 -30.39
N GLU A 6 -2.40 -41.93 -31.53
CA GLU A 6 -2.50 -43.27 -32.06
C GLU A 6 -1.81 -44.34 -31.20
N GLN A 7 -2.48 -45.48 -31.03
CA GLN A 7 -1.80 -46.76 -30.85
C GLN A 7 -2.01 -47.54 -32.16
N LEU A 8 -1.08 -47.34 -33.09
CA LEU A 8 -0.92 -48.18 -34.27
C LEU A 8 -0.21 -49.46 -33.83
N GLU A 9 -0.82 -50.61 -34.12
CA GLU A 9 -0.09 -51.87 -34.28
C GLU A 9 0.93 -51.64 -35.41
N TYR A 10 2.18 -51.41 -34.99
CA TYR A 10 3.37 -51.50 -35.82
C TYR A 10 3.65 -52.99 -36.04
N ASP A 11 3.00 -53.58 -37.03
CA ASP A 11 3.58 -54.71 -37.73
C ASP A 11 4.12 -54.19 -39.06
N GLU A 12 5.44 -54.37 -39.20
CA GLU A 12 6.26 -54.40 -40.41
C GLU A 12 5.79 -53.53 -41.59
N TYR A 13 6.53 -52.44 -41.87
CA TYR A 13 6.77 -51.81 -43.18
C TYR A 13 6.96 -50.30 -42.99
N SER A 14 8.03 -49.89 -42.31
CA SER A 14 8.46 -48.49 -42.34
C SER A 14 9.97 -48.39 -42.46
N ASN A 15 10.46 -48.60 -43.68
CA ASN A 15 11.66 -47.97 -44.23
C ASN A 15 11.80 -48.37 -45.71
N PHE A 16 10.90 -47.95 -46.60
CA PHE A 16 11.13 -48.05 -48.05
C PHE A 16 10.40 -46.95 -48.86
N ILE A 17 11.18 -45.93 -49.23
CA ILE A 17 11.11 -45.13 -50.47
C ILE A 17 9.85 -44.26 -50.71
N VAL A 18 10.06 -42.94 -50.84
CA VAL A 18 9.07 -41.89 -51.18
C VAL A 18 8.31 -42.14 -52.51
N HIS A 19 8.80 -43.02 -53.38
CA HIS A 19 8.11 -43.45 -54.61
C HIS A 19 7.06 -44.58 -54.42
N SER A 20 7.03 -45.27 -53.27
CA SER A 20 6.09 -46.39 -53.02
C SER A 20 4.68 -45.92 -52.59
N ASN A 21 4.59 -44.80 -51.87
CA ASN A 21 3.33 -44.27 -51.34
C ASN A 21 2.38 -43.75 -52.41
N TRP A 22 2.89 -43.22 -53.54
CA TRP A 22 2.02 -42.69 -54.59
C TRP A 22 1.33 -43.81 -55.38
N LYS A 23 2.08 -44.88 -55.69
CA LYS A 23 1.53 -46.09 -56.33
C LYS A 23 0.53 -46.78 -55.41
N TYR A 24 0.88 -46.94 -54.13
CA TYR A 24 -0.02 -47.52 -53.14
C TYR A 24 -1.30 -46.70 -52.93
N TYR A 25 -1.21 -45.36 -52.91
CA TYR A 25 -2.38 -44.48 -52.90
C TYR A 25 -3.25 -44.67 -54.15
N TYR A 26 -2.66 -44.68 -55.34
CA TYR A 26 -3.39 -44.82 -56.61
C TYR A 26 -4.09 -46.18 -56.71
N ASP A 27 -3.39 -47.26 -56.38
CA ASP A 27 -3.95 -48.62 -56.35
C ASP A 27 -5.09 -48.72 -55.31
N THR A 28 -4.90 -48.10 -54.14
CA THR A 28 -5.95 -48.01 -53.11
C THR A 28 -7.15 -47.21 -53.60
N LYS A 29 -6.92 -46.10 -54.32
CA LYS A 29 -7.98 -45.25 -54.86
C LYS A 29 -8.82 -45.98 -55.89
N VAL A 30 -8.17 -46.61 -56.87
CA VAL A 30 -8.85 -47.42 -57.90
C VAL A 30 -9.66 -48.55 -57.26
N ALA A 31 -9.07 -49.29 -56.32
CA ALA A 31 -9.77 -50.36 -55.62
C ALA A 31 -10.95 -49.84 -54.76
N ALA A 32 -10.83 -48.65 -54.17
CA ALA A 32 -11.89 -48.01 -53.39
C ALA A 32 -13.06 -47.54 -54.28
N GLU A 33 -12.74 -46.98 -55.45
CA GLU A 33 -13.71 -46.59 -56.49
C GLU A 33 -14.44 -47.81 -57.06
N ASN A 34 -13.75 -48.95 -57.20
CA ASN A 34 -14.32 -50.25 -57.57
C ASN A 34 -15.11 -50.94 -56.43
N GLY A 35 -15.31 -50.27 -55.29
CA GLY A 35 -16.20 -50.76 -54.25
C GLY A 35 -15.54 -51.57 -53.12
N ASN A 36 -14.22 -51.82 -53.14
CA ASN A 36 -13.57 -52.61 -52.09
C ASN A 36 -13.64 -51.90 -50.72
N LYS A 37 -14.33 -52.50 -49.75
CA LYS A 37 -14.55 -51.90 -48.42
C LYS A 37 -13.27 -51.59 -47.63
N ILE A 38 -12.22 -52.40 -47.77
CA ILE A 38 -10.93 -52.19 -47.09
C ILE A 38 -10.19 -51.02 -47.75
N SER A 39 -10.16 -50.99 -49.08
CA SER A 39 -9.56 -49.88 -49.83
C SER A 39 -10.29 -48.57 -49.59
N GLN A 40 -11.62 -48.57 -49.48
CA GLN A 40 -12.40 -47.38 -49.10
C GLN A 40 -12.04 -46.88 -47.69
N TYR A 41 -11.82 -47.78 -46.73
CA TYR A 41 -11.33 -47.39 -45.40
C TYR A 41 -9.92 -46.79 -45.47
N ASN A 42 -9.00 -47.44 -46.19
CA ASN A 42 -7.63 -46.96 -46.34
C ASN A 42 -7.57 -45.61 -47.07
N LEU A 43 -8.41 -45.41 -48.08
CA LEU A 43 -8.56 -44.13 -48.77
C LEU A 43 -9.10 -43.04 -47.83
N GLY A 44 -10.05 -43.39 -46.96
CA GLY A 44 -10.49 -42.50 -45.87
C GLY A 44 -9.34 -42.10 -44.94
N ARG A 45 -8.44 -43.04 -44.59
CA ARG A 45 -7.25 -42.76 -43.78
C ARG A 45 -6.26 -41.84 -44.49
N PHE A 46 -6.04 -42.02 -45.79
CA PHE A 46 -5.19 -41.15 -46.60
C PHE A 46 -5.67 -39.71 -46.53
N TYR A 47 -6.96 -39.48 -46.76
CA TYR A 47 -7.54 -38.14 -46.68
C TYR A 47 -7.53 -37.57 -45.26
N GLN A 48 -7.69 -38.40 -44.23
CA GLN A 48 -7.68 -37.94 -42.84
C GLN A 48 -6.30 -37.43 -42.39
N HIS A 49 -5.21 -38.10 -42.76
CA HIS A 49 -3.86 -37.79 -42.26
C HIS A 49 -3.01 -37.00 -43.26
N GLY A 50 -3.45 -36.89 -44.51
CA GLY A 50 -2.70 -36.22 -45.57
C GLY A 50 -1.45 -36.97 -46.02
N ASN A 51 -1.46 -38.31 -45.91
CA ASN A 51 -0.30 -39.16 -46.24
C ASN A 51 -0.05 -39.17 -47.76
N GLY A 52 0.73 -38.23 -48.27
CA GLY A 52 0.99 -38.07 -49.70
C GLY A 52 -0.13 -37.36 -50.47
N ILE A 53 -1.18 -36.87 -49.82
CA ILE A 53 -2.22 -36.03 -50.43
C ILE A 53 -2.62 -34.91 -49.47
N GLY A 54 -3.27 -33.85 -49.93
CA GLY A 54 -3.81 -32.83 -49.04
C GLY A 54 -4.82 -33.41 -48.04
N LYS A 55 -4.72 -33.03 -46.76
CA LYS A 55 -5.66 -33.42 -45.71
C LYS A 55 -7.08 -32.93 -46.08
N ASN A 56 -8.06 -33.82 -46.09
CA ASN A 56 -9.46 -33.49 -46.38
C ASN A 56 -10.41 -34.36 -45.55
N GLU A 57 -10.92 -33.79 -44.46
CA GLU A 57 -11.76 -34.52 -43.50
C GLU A 57 -13.15 -34.85 -44.06
N VAL A 58 -13.69 -34.02 -44.96
CA VAL A 58 -14.98 -34.26 -45.61
C VAL A 58 -14.90 -35.46 -46.57
N GLU A 59 -13.81 -35.56 -47.35
CA GLU A 59 -13.57 -36.73 -48.19
C GLU A 59 -13.29 -37.98 -47.36
N ALA A 60 -12.51 -37.87 -46.28
CA ALA A 60 -12.30 -38.97 -45.35
C ALA A 60 -13.63 -39.52 -44.81
N PHE A 61 -14.53 -38.63 -44.38
CA PHE A 61 -15.87 -38.98 -43.93
C PHE A 61 -16.68 -39.73 -44.99
N LYS A 62 -16.70 -39.24 -46.24
CA LYS A 62 -17.42 -39.88 -47.35
C LYS A 62 -16.94 -41.30 -47.60
N TRP A 63 -15.62 -41.52 -47.60
CA TRP A 63 -15.04 -42.85 -47.84
C TRP A 63 -15.27 -43.82 -46.68
N TYR A 64 -15.12 -43.35 -45.44
CA TYR A 64 -15.52 -44.14 -44.28
C TYR A 64 -17.00 -44.50 -44.30
N LYS A 65 -17.88 -43.58 -44.73
CA LYS A 65 -19.33 -43.85 -44.84
C LYS A 65 -19.63 -44.93 -45.88
N LYS A 66 -18.99 -44.89 -47.05
CA LYS A 66 -19.14 -45.93 -48.09
C LYS A 66 -18.70 -47.30 -47.58
N SER A 67 -17.55 -47.37 -46.91
CA SER A 67 -17.03 -48.62 -46.34
C SER A 67 -17.87 -49.14 -45.16
N ALA A 68 -18.36 -48.25 -44.28
CA ALA A 68 -19.17 -48.60 -43.13
C ALA A 68 -20.55 -49.18 -43.53
N LYS A 69 -21.11 -48.72 -44.65
CA LYS A 69 -22.35 -49.29 -45.24
C LYS A 69 -22.17 -50.73 -45.72
N GLN A 70 -20.94 -51.15 -45.99
CA GLN A 70 -20.59 -52.54 -46.32
C GLN A 70 -20.19 -53.37 -45.08
N GLU A 71 -20.66 -52.94 -43.91
CA GLU A 71 -20.45 -53.59 -42.61
C GLU A 71 -18.97 -53.74 -42.19
N TYR A 72 -18.06 -52.95 -42.74
CA TYR A 72 -16.68 -52.97 -42.30
C TYR A 72 -16.53 -52.29 -40.93
N SER A 73 -16.25 -53.10 -39.91
CA SER A 73 -16.34 -52.68 -38.50
C SER A 73 -15.35 -51.57 -38.11
N ASN A 74 -14.17 -51.53 -38.74
CA ASN A 74 -13.21 -50.44 -38.56
C ASN A 74 -13.73 -49.09 -39.10
N SER A 75 -14.42 -49.12 -40.24
CA SER A 75 -15.07 -47.92 -40.80
C SER A 75 -16.28 -47.50 -39.97
N GLN A 76 -17.08 -48.44 -39.48
CA GLN A 76 -18.19 -48.14 -38.56
C GLN A 76 -17.68 -47.42 -37.30
N ASN A 77 -16.59 -47.92 -36.68
CA ASN A 77 -15.98 -47.25 -35.53
C ASN A 77 -15.43 -45.86 -35.90
N LYS A 78 -14.75 -45.70 -37.04
CA LYS A 78 -14.28 -44.38 -37.50
C LYS A 78 -15.43 -43.42 -37.78
N LEU A 79 -16.54 -43.89 -38.34
CA LEU A 79 -17.71 -43.06 -38.56
C LEU A 79 -18.32 -42.60 -37.23
N GLY A 80 -18.38 -43.49 -36.24
CA GLY A 80 -18.76 -43.13 -34.87
C GLY A 80 -17.90 -42.00 -34.30
N TYR A 81 -16.58 -42.09 -34.48
CA TYR A 81 -15.62 -41.06 -34.06
C TYR A 81 -15.80 -39.71 -34.77
N PHE A 82 -16.04 -39.74 -36.09
CA PHE A 82 -16.27 -38.53 -36.88
C PHE A 82 -17.52 -37.80 -36.41
N TYR A 83 -18.61 -38.53 -36.16
CA TYR A 83 -19.84 -37.97 -35.60
C TYR A 83 -19.67 -37.49 -34.14
N GLU A 84 -18.95 -38.22 -33.28
CA GLU A 84 -18.69 -37.80 -31.88
C GLU A 84 -17.89 -36.49 -31.83
N SER A 85 -16.95 -36.31 -32.77
CA SER A 85 -15.99 -35.20 -32.77
C SER A 85 -16.39 -34.02 -33.66
N GLY A 86 -17.34 -34.20 -34.57
CA GLY A 86 -17.70 -33.19 -35.57
C GLY A 86 -16.63 -32.97 -36.65
N ILE A 87 -15.85 -34.01 -36.97
CA ILE A 87 -14.75 -33.94 -37.94
C ILE A 87 -15.30 -34.27 -39.32
N GLY A 88 -15.21 -33.34 -40.29
CA GLY A 88 -15.73 -33.54 -41.66
C GLY A 88 -17.25 -33.72 -41.78
N VAL A 89 -17.99 -33.61 -40.67
CA VAL A 89 -19.45 -33.72 -40.55
C VAL A 89 -19.90 -32.99 -39.28
N GLU A 90 -21.16 -32.54 -39.23
CA GLU A 90 -21.73 -31.99 -38.00
C GLU A 90 -21.73 -33.02 -36.85
N LYS A 91 -21.43 -32.55 -35.64
CA LYS A 91 -21.37 -33.38 -34.43
C LYS A 91 -22.75 -33.95 -34.10
N ASP A 92 -22.84 -35.27 -33.96
CA ASP A 92 -24.09 -35.99 -33.70
C ASP A 92 -23.84 -37.22 -32.82
N LEU A 93 -24.17 -37.10 -31.53
CA LEU A 93 -23.90 -38.16 -30.54
C LEU A 93 -24.79 -39.39 -30.70
N GLU A 94 -26.00 -39.24 -31.26
CA GLU A 94 -26.90 -40.37 -31.52
C GLU A 94 -26.39 -41.21 -32.69
N LYS A 95 -25.97 -40.56 -33.78
CA LYS A 95 -25.30 -41.26 -34.89
C LYS A 95 -23.98 -41.87 -34.44
N ALA A 96 -23.21 -41.19 -33.60
CA ALA A 96 -21.99 -41.76 -33.03
C ALA A 96 -22.29 -43.06 -32.26
N PHE A 97 -23.28 -43.03 -31.36
CA PHE A 97 -23.73 -44.21 -30.62
C PHE A 97 -24.18 -45.34 -31.54
N TYR A 98 -25.01 -45.04 -32.55
CA TYR A 98 -25.48 -46.01 -33.54
C TYR A 98 -24.31 -46.72 -34.24
N TRP A 99 -23.33 -45.96 -34.74
CA TRP A 99 -22.19 -46.53 -35.46
C TRP A 99 -21.20 -47.28 -34.56
N TYR A 100 -20.98 -46.81 -33.34
CA TYR A 100 -20.21 -47.56 -32.35
C TYR A 100 -20.89 -48.87 -31.96
N ARG A 101 -22.22 -48.87 -31.80
CA ARG A 101 -22.99 -50.09 -31.54
C ARG A 101 -22.84 -51.10 -32.68
N LYS A 102 -23.01 -50.66 -33.93
CA LYS A 102 -22.79 -51.54 -35.10
C LYS A 102 -21.36 -52.08 -35.16
N ALA A 103 -20.36 -51.23 -34.93
CA ALA A 103 -18.96 -51.68 -34.87
C ALA A 103 -18.73 -52.71 -33.76
N ALA A 104 -19.34 -52.50 -32.58
CA ALA A 104 -19.21 -53.39 -31.42
C ALA A 104 -19.88 -54.75 -31.63
N GLU A 105 -21.08 -54.75 -32.22
CA GLU A 105 -21.83 -55.96 -32.64
C GLU A 105 -21.00 -56.77 -33.66
N ASN A 106 -20.34 -56.09 -34.60
CA ASN A 106 -19.42 -56.68 -35.58
C ASN A 106 -18.01 -56.98 -35.01
N GLY A 107 -17.87 -57.02 -33.68
CA GLY A 107 -16.66 -57.47 -33.01
C GLY A 107 -15.48 -56.49 -33.02
N ASN A 108 -15.66 -55.22 -33.37
CA ASN A 108 -14.58 -54.24 -33.33
C ASN A 108 -14.14 -53.94 -31.88
N LYS A 109 -12.86 -54.21 -31.55
CA LYS A 109 -12.34 -54.02 -30.18
C LYS A 109 -12.49 -52.56 -29.68
N ILE A 110 -12.27 -51.58 -30.55
CA ILE A 110 -12.39 -50.15 -30.23
C ILE A 110 -13.86 -49.73 -30.15
N GLY A 111 -14.71 -50.21 -31.06
CA GLY A 111 -16.16 -50.00 -31.03
C GLY A 111 -16.79 -50.53 -29.74
N GLN A 112 -16.40 -51.73 -29.29
CA GLN A 112 -16.84 -52.30 -28.01
C GLN A 112 -16.42 -51.43 -26.81
N TYR A 113 -15.18 -50.93 -26.80
CA TYR A 113 -14.72 -49.99 -25.77
C TYR A 113 -15.52 -48.67 -25.78
N ASN A 114 -15.74 -48.08 -26.95
CA ASN A 114 -16.51 -46.85 -27.08
C ASN A 114 -17.98 -47.05 -26.67
N LEU A 115 -18.59 -48.17 -27.04
CA LEU A 115 -19.94 -48.50 -26.58
C LEU A 115 -20.00 -48.63 -25.06
N GLY A 116 -19.00 -49.27 -24.44
CA GLY A 116 -18.85 -49.30 -22.98
C GLY A 116 -18.77 -47.90 -22.36
N ARG A 117 -18.06 -46.96 -22.99
CA ARG A 117 -18.01 -45.54 -22.54
C ARG A 117 -19.38 -44.88 -22.58
N PHE A 118 -20.19 -45.11 -23.61
CA PHE A 118 -21.53 -44.54 -23.70
C PHE A 118 -22.43 -45.02 -22.55
N TYR A 119 -22.41 -46.32 -22.23
CA TYR A 119 -23.16 -46.85 -21.08
C TYR A 119 -22.60 -46.38 -19.73
N GLN A 120 -21.28 -46.18 -19.60
CA GLN A 120 -20.67 -45.72 -18.35
C GLN A 120 -21.11 -44.30 -17.98
N TYR A 121 -21.15 -43.38 -18.95
CA TYR A 121 -21.43 -41.96 -18.68
C TYR A 121 -22.90 -41.57 -18.87
N GLY A 122 -23.68 -42.38 -19.59
CA GLY A 122 -25.12 -42.15 -19.76
C GLY A 122 -25.46 -40.98 -20.68
N ASN A 123 -24.60 -40.64 -21.65
CA ASN A 123 -24.73 -39.41 -22.45
C ASN A 123 -25.93 -39.41 -23.42
N ILE A 124 -26.40 -40.59 -23.84
CA ILE A 124 -27.47 -40.80 -24.83
C ILE A 124 -28.36 -41.98 -24.42
N VAL A 125 -27.75 -43.00 -23.82
CA VAL A 125 -28.44 -44.15 -23.23
C VAL A 125 -28.45 -44.04 -21.71
N GLU A 126 -29.37 -44.74 -21.06
CA GLU A 126 -29.38 -44.83 -19.61
C GLU A 126 -28.04 -45.36 -19.08
N LYS A 127 -27.50 -44.68 -18.06
CA LYS A 127 -26.24 -45.06 -17.43
C LYS A 127 -26.35 -46.47 -16.86
N SER A 128 -25.50 -47.38 -17.32
CA SER A 128 -25.48 -48.77 -16.85
C SER A 128 -24.04 -49.25 -16.70
N GLU A 129 -23.60 -49.39 -15.45
CA GLU A 129 -22.27 -49.92 -15.14
C GLU A 129 -22.15 -51.40 -15.50
N VAL A 130 -23.25 -52.15 -15.43
CA VAL A 130 -23.30 -53.57 -15.81
C VAL A 130 -23.10 -53.75 -17.31
N GLU A 131 -23.76 -52.94 -18.14
CA GLU A 131 -23.55 -52.99 -19.59
C GLU A 131 -22.16 -52.46 -19.98
N ALA A 132 -21.69 -51.38 -19.34
CA ALA A 132 -20.33 -50.90 -19.54
C ALA A 132 -19.29 -51.98 -19.22
N PHE A 133 -19.44 -52.69 -18.10
CA PHE A 133 -18.58 -53.80 -17.70
C PHE A 133 -18.56 -54.91 -18.76
N LYS A 134 -19.73 -55.35 -19.25
CA LYS A 134 -19.82 -56.39 -20.29
C LYS A 134 -19.07 -55.99 -21.56
N TRP A 135 -19.26 -54.76 -22.03
CA TRP A 135 -18.61 -54.27 -23.25
C TRP A 135 -17.10 -54.06 -23.09
N TYR A 136 -16.66 -53.52 -21.95
CA TYR A 136 -15.24 -53.44 -21.63
C TYR A 136 -14.59 -54.82 -21.52
N LYS A 137 -15.27 -55.79 -20.92
CA LYS A 137 -14.78 -57.17 -20.84
C LYS A 137 -14.58 -57.78 -22.23
N ARG A 138 -15.57 -57.67 -23.12
CA ARG A 138 -15.46 -58.15 -24.51
C ARG A 138 -14.29 -57.51 -25.27
N SER A 139 -14.09 -56.21 -25.09
CA SER A 139 -12.97 -55.47 -25.71
C SER A 139 -11.61 -55.89 -25.12
N ALA A 140 -11.55 -56.10 -23.80
CA ALA A 140 -10.36 -56.54 -23.09
C ALA A 140 -9.96 -57.99 -23.43
N GLU A 141 -10.92 -58.88 -23.68
CA GLU A 141 -10.68 -60.23 -24.19
C GLU A 141 -10.00 -60.23 -25.57
N LYS A 142 -10.19 -59.16 -26.36
CA LYS A 142 -9.47 -58.89 -27.62
C LYS A 142 -8.18 -58.08 -27.43
N GLU A 143 -7.66 -58.05 -26.20
CA GLU A 143 -6.40 -57.43 -25.80
C GLU A 143 -6.28 -55.92 -26.08
N TYR A 144 -7.41 -55.21 -26.16
CA TYR A 144 -7.37 -53.76 -26.30
C TYR A 144 -6.90 -53.09 -25.00
N SER A 145 -5.74 -52.44 -25.04
CA SER A 145 -5.03 -51.88 -23.88
C SER A 145 -5.88 -50.96 -22.99
N ASP A 146 -6.69 -50.07 -23.57
CA ASP A 146 -7.55 -49.18 -22.77
C ASP A 146 -8.72 -49.93 -22.13
N ALA A 147 -9.24 -50.97 -22.79
CA ALA A 147 -10.27 -51.82 -22.21
C ALA A 147 -9.71 -52.70 -21.08
N LEU A 148 -8.49 -53.24 -21.23
CA LEU A 148 -7.80 -53.95 -20.15
C LEU A 148 -7.64 -53.04 -18.92
N ASN A 149 -7.20 -51.79 -19.13
CA ASN A 149 -7.11 -50.80 -18.07
C ASN A 149 -8.47 -50.49 -17.42
N LYS A 150 -9.51 -50.27 -18.24
CA LYS A 150 -10.86 -49.99 -17.72
C LYS A 150 -11.45 -51.17 -16.98
N LEU A 151 -11.23 -52.38 -17.45
CA LEU A 151 -11.68 -53.58 -16.76
C LEU A 151 -11.00 -53.72 -15.39
N GLY A 152 -9.70 -53.44 -15.30
CA GLY A 152 -8.99 -53.36 -14.02
C GLY A 152 -9.63 -52.34 -13.05
N TYR A 153 -9.96 -51.14 -13.55
CA TYR A 153 -10.63 -50.09 -12.79
C TYR A 153 -12.05 -50.48 -12.33
N PHE A 154 -12.79 -51.22 -13.15
CA PHE A 154 -14.11 -51.74 -12.79
C PHE A 154 -14.04 -52.78 -11.68
N TYR A 155 -13.06 -53.69 -11.73
CA TYR A 155 -12.82 -54.65 -10.64
C TYR A 155 -12.33 -53.98 -9.35
N GLU A 156 -11.46 -52.97 -9.44
CA GLU A 156 -10.95 -52.24 -8.27
C GLU A 156 -12.09 -51.57 -7.47
N ASN A 157 -13.06 -51.01 -8.18
CA ASN A 157 -14.15 -50.24 -7.58
C ASN A 157 -15.46 -51.03 -7.42
N GLY A 158 -15.55 -52.23 -7.99
CA GLY A 158 -16.79 -53.03 -8.00
C GLY A 158 -17.91 -52.40 -8.83
N MET A 159 -17.57 -51.73 -9.94
CA MET A 159 -18.57 -51.14 -10.84
C MET A 159 -19.10 -52.21 -11.79
N GLY A 160 -20.42 -52.43 -11.81
CA GLY A 160 -21.06 -53.45 -12.66
C GLY A 160 -20.62 -54.90 -12.37
N THR A 161 -19.83 -55.14 -11.31
CA THR A 161 -19.32 -56.45 -10.89
C THR A 161 -18.92 -56.41 -9.41
N LYS A 162 -18.59 -57.57 -8.80
CA LYS A 162 -18.08 -57.60 -7.42
C LYS A 162 -16.64 -57.06 -7.39
N LYS A 163 -16.35 -56.20 -6.41
CA LYS A 163 -14.99 -55.69 -6.16
C LYS A 163 -14.01 -56.85 -5.97
N ASP A 164 -12.92 -56.84 -6.74
CA ASP A 164 -11.91 -57.90 -6.78
C ASP A 164 -10.55 -57.29 -7.12
N LEU A 165 -9.75 -57.02 -6.08
CA LEU A 165 -8.47 -56.33 -6.23
C LEU A 165 -7.42 -57.19 -6.94
N GLU A 166 -7.46 -58.52 -6.78
CA GLU A 166 -6.53 -59.43 -7.46
C GLU A 166 -6.78 -59.42 -8.97
N LYS A 167 -8.05 -59.48 -9.40
CA LYS A 167 -8.39 -59.33 -10.82
C LYS A 167 -8.05 -57.93 -11.33
N ALA A 168 -8.27 -56.89 -10.53
CA ALA A 168 -7.87 -55.54 -10.93
C ALA A 168 -6.38 -55.46 -11.27
N ILE A 169 -5.53 -56.01 -10.40
CA ILE A 169 -4.08 -56.09 -10.61
C ILE A 169 -3.74 -56.92 -11.83
N TYR A 170 -4.35 -58.09 -11.99
CA TYR A 170 -4.13 -58.95 -13.15
C TYR A 170 -4.36 -58.19 -14.47
N TRP A 171 -5.49 -57.49 -14.59
CA TRP A 171 -5.83 -56.72 -15.78
C TRP A 171 -4.93 -55.50 -15.96
N TYR A 172 -4.57 -54.79 -14.88
CA TYR A 172 -3.60 -53.71 -14.94
C TYR A 172 -2.21 -54.19 -15.36
N GLN A 173 -1.74 -55.34 -14.88
CA GLN A 173 -0.46 -55.95 -15.29
C GLN A 173 -0.48 -56.31 -16.77
N LYS A 174 -1.57 -56.89 -17.27
CA LYS A 174 -1.72 -57.22 -18.69
C LYS A 174 -1.67 -55.95 -19.55
N ALA A 175 -2.44 -54.92 -19.19
CA ALA A 175 -2.45 -53.63 -19.89
C ALA A 175 -1.09 -52.91 -19.83
N ALA A 176 -0.41 -52.94 -18.68
CA ALA A 176 0.87 -52.28 -18.47
C ALA A 176 2.02 -52.95 -19.25
N LYS A 177 1.98 -54.28 -19.41
CA LYS A 177 2.87 -55.03 -20.30
C LYS A 177 2.67 -54.64 -21.76
N ASN A 178 1.43 -54.37 -22.18
CA ASN A 178 1.09 -53.84 -23.51
C ASN A 178 1.35 -52.32 -23.65
N GLY A 179 2.16 -51.75 -22.76
CA GLY A 179 2.58 -50.35 -22.83
C GLY A 179 1.56 -49.33 -22.32
N ASN A 180 0.39 -49.71 -21.81
CA ASN A 180 -0.62 -48.73 -21.39
C ASN A 180 -0.12 -47.85 -20.22
N LYS A 181 0.13 -46.56 -20.50
CA LYS A 181 0.68 -45.61 -19.52
C LYS A 181 -0.22 -45.41 -18.30
N ILE A 182 -1.54 -45.50 -18.44
CA ILE A 182 -2.48 -45.34 -17.31
C ILE A 182 -2.42 -46.57 -16.40
N SER A 183 -2.38 -47.78 -16.96
CA SER A 183 -2.23 -49.00 -16.16
C SER A 183 -0.87 -49.11 -15.49
N GLN A 184 0.20 -48.66 -16.14
CA GLN A 184 1.52 -48.54 -15.48
C GLN A 184 1.44 -47.60 -14.28
N TYR A 185 0.74 -46.46 -14.40
CA TYR A 185 0.50 -45.59 -13.25
C TYR A 185 -0.35 -46.26 -12.16
N ASN A 186 -1.45 -46.91 -12.53
CA ASN A 186 -2.34 -47.58 -11.58
C ASN A 186 -1.61 -48.71 -10.82
N LEU A 187 -0.77 -49.50 -11.48
CA LEU A 187 0.10 -50.47 -10.79
C LEU A 187 1.04 -49.79 -9.80
N GLY A 188 1.60 -48.63 -10.17
CA GLY A 188 2.39 -47.82 -9.26
C GLY A 188 1.60 -47.44 -8.00
N VAL A 189 0.34 -47.04 -8.16
CA VAL A 189 -0.59 -46.73 -7.04
C VAL A 189 -0.84 -47.98 -6.20
N CYS A 190 -1.13 -49.12 -6.82
CA CYS A 190 -1.38 -50.37 -6.12
C CYS A 190 -0.19 -50.80 -5.27
N TYR A 191 1.03 -50.78 -5.83
CA TYR A 191 2.24 -51.09 -5.07
C TYR A 191 2.54 -50.04 -3.98
N GLN A 192 2.22 -48.76 -4.20
CA GLN A 192 2.43 -47.72 -3.20
C GLN A 192 1.56 -47.92 -1.96
N TYR A 193 0.30 -48.31 -2.13
CA TYR A 193 -0.66 -48.43 -1.03
C TYR A 193 -0.92 -49.86 -0.58
N GLY A 194 -0.39 -50.87 -1.29
CA GLY A 194 -0.65 -52.28 -1.00
C GLY A 194 -2.06 -52.73 -1.41
N SER A 195 -2.64 -52.13 -2.45
CA SER A 195 -3.99 -52.45 -2.92
C SER A 195 -3.99 -53.69 -3.82
N GLY A 196 -4.36 -54.86 -3.29
CA GLY A 196 -4.39 -56.13 -4.05
C GLY A 196 -3.02 -56.77 -4.29
N VAL A 197 -1.95 -56.12 -3.81
CA VAL A 197 -0.55 -56.61 -3.81
C VAL A 197 0.12 -56.13 -2.52
N GLY A 198 1.23 -56.75 -2.12
CA GLY A 198 2.04 -56.24 -1.01
C GLY A 198 2.58 -54.84 -1.30
N LYS A 199 2.57 -53.96 -0.28
CA LYS A 199 3.14 -52.61 -0.39
C LYS A 199 4.63 -52.71 -0.77
N ASN A 200 5.02 -52.07 -1.86
CA ASN A 200 6.40 -52.05 -2.36
C ASN A 200 6.71 -50.72 -3.07
N GLU A 201 7.42 -49.83 -2.38
CA GLU A 201 7.72 -48.49 -2.89
C GLU A 201 8.72 -48.49 -4.06
N VAL A 202 9.61 -49.50 -4.12
CA VAL A 202 10.58 -49.66 -5.22
C VAL A 202 9.88 -50.09 -6.51
N GLU A 203 8.93 -51.03 -6.44
CA GLU A 203 8.11 -51.39 -7.60
C GLU A 203 7.19 -50.24 -8.01
N ALA A 204 6.60 -49.52 -7.06
CA ALA A 204 5.82 -48.32 -7.34
C ALA A 204 6.64 -47.29 -8.14
N PHE A 205 7.87 -47.02 -7.69
CA PHE A 205 8.80 -46.13 -8.39
C PHE A 205 9.10 -46.59 -9.82
N LYS A 206 9.39 -47.88 -10.03
CA LYS A 206 9.66 -48.43 -11.37
C LYS A 206 8.48 -48.24 -12.31
N TRP A 207 7.26 -48.52 -11.86
CA TRP A 207 6.05 -48.38 -12.66
C TRP A 207 5.70 -46.92 -12.96
N TYR A 208 5.80 -46.02 -11.97
CA TYR A 208 5.66 -44.58 -12.20
C TYR A 208 6.70 -44.07 -13.20
N LYS A 209 7.96 -44.53 -13.12
CA LYS A 209 9.01 -44.15 -14.07
C LYS A 209 8.70 -44.60 -15.50
N LYS A 210 8.18 -45.81 -15.70
CA LYS A 210 7.75 -46.29 -17.03
C LYS A 210 6.62 -45.42 -17.60
N SER A 211 5.60 -45.13 -16.79
CA SER A 211 4.45 -44.30 -17.20
C SER A 211 4.86 -42.85 -17.48
N ALA A 212 5.71 -42.26 -16.64
CA ALA A 212 6.18 -40.88 -16.77
C ALA A 212 7.03 -40.64 -18.04
N LYS A 213 7.79 -41.65 -18.48
CA LYS A 213 8.53 -41.62 -19.75
C LYS A 213 7.61 -41.56 -20.98
N GLN A 214 6.36 -42.01 -20.86
CA GLN A 214 5.32 -41.90 -21.89
C GLN A 214 4.47 -40.63 -21.72
N GLU A 215 5.05 -39.61 -21.07
CA GLU A 215 4.48 -38.28 -20.86
C GLU A 215 3.14 -38.24 -20.11
N TYR A 216 2.86 -39.28 -19.30
CA TYR A 216 1.66 -39.27 -18.45
C TYR A 216 1.85 -38.34 -17.25
N SER A 217 1.18 -37.20 -17.27
CA SER A 217 1.43 -36.09 -16.33
C SER A 217 1.18 -36.46 -14.85
N ASN A 218 0.22 -37.33 -14.54
CA ASN A 218 0.01 -37.84 -13.19
C ASN A 218 1.18 -38.71 -12.70
N ALA A 219 1.76 -39.52 -13.58
CA ALA A 219 2.95 -40.31 -13.25
C ALA A 219 4.19 -39.44 -13.12
N GLN A 220 4.37 -38.43 -13.97
CA GLN A 220 5.44 -37.44 -13.84
C GLN A 220 5.34 -36.69 -12.50
N ASN A 221 4.14 -36.27 -12.09
CA ASN A 221 3.88 -35.68 -10.78
C ASN A 221 4.28 -36.61 -9.62
N LYS A 222 3.85 -37.88 -9.66
CA LYS A 222 4.21 -38.88 -8.63
C LYS A 222 5.70 -39.14 -8.60
N LEU A 223 6.35 -39.21 -9.76
CA LEU A 223 7.78 -39.43 -9.85
C LEU A 223 8.56 -38.24 -9.27
N GLY A 224 8.11 -37.01 -9.52
CA GLY A 224 8.63 -35.81 -8.86
C GLY A 224 8.55 -35.90 -7.34
N TYR A 225 7.40 -36.33 -6.79
CA TYR A 225 7.23 -36.56 -5.35
C TYR A 225 8.17 -37.65 -4.79
N PHE A 226 8.31 -38.78 -5.50
CA PHE A 226 9.16 -39.90 -5.08
C PHE A 226 10.64 -39.50 -5.01
N TYR A 227 11.15 -38.77 -6.02
CA TYR A 227 12.51 -38.23 -5.98
C TYR A 227 12.68 -37.18 -4.87
N GLY A 228 11.73 -36.27 -4.68
CA GLY A 228 11.84 -35.22 -3.66
C GLY A 228 11.80 -35.76 -2.22
N SER A 229 11.11 -36.88 -2.02
CA SER A 229 10.95 -37.51 -0.70
C SER A 229 11.93 -38.67 -0.46
N GLY A 230 12.60 -39.18 -1.49
CA GLY A 230 13.45 -40.37 -1.39
C GLY A 230 12.66 -41.67 -1.17
N ILE A 231 11.45 -41.77 -1.73
CA ILE A 231 10.59 -42.95 -1.59
C ILE A 231 10.90 -43.92 -2.73
N GLY A 232 11.28 -45.16 -2.41
CA GLY A 232 11.64 -46.17 -3.42
C GLY A 232 12.88 -45.84 -4.28
N THR A 233 13.57 -44.74 -3.99
CA THR A 233 14.79 -44.25 -4.66
C THR A 233 15.57 -43.32 -3.72
N LYS A 234 16.83 -42.98 -4.05
CA LYS A 234 17.56 -41.91 -3.35
C LYS A 234 16.88 -40.55 -3.58
N LYS A 235 16.85 -39.71 -2.53
CA LYS A 235 16.33 -38.34 -2.59
C LYS A 235 17.17 -37.50 -3.56
N ASP A 236 16.50 -36.80 -4.47
CA ASP A 236 17.11 -36.02 -5.55
C ASP A 236 16.19 -34.84 -5.92
N LEU A 237 16.54 -33.64 -5.45
CA LEU A 237 15.70 -32.45 -5.62
C LEU A 237 15.72 -31.92 -7.06
N GLU A 238 16.83 -32.07 -7.79
CA GLU A 238 16.94 -31.65 -9.19
C GLU A 238 16.06 -32.52 -10.09
N LYS A 239 16.10 -33.85 -9.91
CA LYS A 239 15.17 -34.74 -10.62
C LYS A 239 13.72 -34.50 -10.21
N SER A 240 13.47 -34.19 -8.95
CA SER A 240 12.13 -33.80 -8.48
C SER A 240 11.62 -32.58 -9.24
N PHE A 241 12.43 -31.52 -9.33
CA PHE A 241 12.14 -30.30 -10.09
C PHE A 241 11.89 -30.61 -11.58
N TYR A 242 12.78 -31.39 -12.20
CA TYR A 242 12.66 -31.78 -13.61
C TYR A 242 11.31 -32.45 -13.92
N TRP A 243 10.90 -33.44 -13.10
CA TRP A 243 9.65 -34.16 -13.33
C TRP A 243 8.41 -33.32 -13.00
N TYR A 244 8.45 -32.46 -11.97
CA TYR A 244 7.37 -31.51 -11.73
C TYR A 244 7.26 -30.48 -12.86
N LYS A 245 8.37 -30.01 -13.43
CA LYS A 245 8.38 -29.10 -14.58
C LYS A 245 7.71 -29.72 -15.79
N LYS A 246 8.13 -30.93 -16.19
CA LYS A 246 7.51 -31.71 -17.28
C LYS A 246 6.00 -31.91 -17.06
N ALA A 247 5.61 -32.31 -15.85
CA ALA A 247 4.20 -32.53 -15.52
C ALA A 247 3.37 -31.23 -15.56
N ALA A 248 3.96 -30.12 -15.10
CA ALA A 248 3.31 -28.81 -15.07
C ALA A 248 3.12 -28.20 -16.47
N GLU A 249 4.11 -28.38 -17.35
CA GLU A 249 4.06 -28.04 -18.78
C GLU A 249 2.97 -28.86 -19.49
N ASN A 250 2.81 -30.13 -19.11
CA ASN A 250 1.71 -31.00 -19.56
C ASN A 250 0.36 -30.73 -18.86
N GLY A 251 0.21 -29.59 -18.17
CA GLY A 251 -1.04 -29.12 -17.60
C GLY A 251 -1.43 -29.72 -16.24
N ASN A 252 -0.57 -30.51 -15.58
CA ASN A 252 -0.92 -31.09 -14.28
C ASN A 252 -1.04 -30.02 -13.18
N LYS A 253 -2.26 -29.74 -12.72
CA LYS A 253 -2.52 -28.70 -11.71
C LYS A 253 -1.74 -28.88 -10.39
N ILE A 254 -1.53 -30.12 -9.94
CA ILE A 254 -0.78 -30.41 -8.69
C ILE A 254 0.70 -30.10 -8.91
N SER A 255 1.26 -30.51 -10.06
CA SER A 255 2.65 -30.20 -10.39
C SER A 255 2.87 -28.72 -10.64
N GLN A 256 1.93 -27.99 -11.25
CA GLN A 256 2.02 -26.54 -11.38
C GLN A 256 2.09 -25.86 -10.00
N TYR A 257 1.29 -26.30 -9.03
CA TYR A 257 1.38 -25.81 -7.65
C TYR A 257 2.73 -26.15 -7.00
N ASN A 258 3.19 -27.40 -7.14
CA ASN A 258 4.48 -27.82 -6.57
C ASN A 258 5.66 -27.09 -7.22
N LEU A 259 5.63 -26.87 -8.53
CA LEU A 259 6.64 -26.10 -9.24
C LEU A 259 6.65 -24.64 -8.77
N GLY A 260 5.47 -24.06 -8.51
CA GLY A 260 5.37 -22.76 -7.84
C GLY A 260 6.06 -22.74 -6.47
N ARG A 261 5.91 -23.81 -5.67
CA ARG A 261 6.62 -23.95 -4.38
C ARG A 261 8.13 -24.08 -4.54
N PHE A 262 8.59 -24.79 -5.57
CA PHE A 262 10.02 -24.96 -5.83
C PHE A 262 10.67 -23.61 -6.15
N TYR A 263 10.04 -22.80 -7.01
CA TYR A 263 10.51 -21.44 -7.27
C TYR A 263 10.36 -20.50 -6.06
N GLN A 264 9.30 -20.62 -5.25
CA GLN A 264 9.12 -19.74 -4.09
C GLN A 264 10.20 -19.96 -3.01
N TYR A 265 10.65 -21.19 -2.80
CA TYR A 265 11.57 -21.52 -1.70
C TYR A 265 12.96 -21.96 -2.17
N GLY A 266 13.28 -21.76 -3.45
CA GLY A 266 14.57 -22.16 -4.04
C GLY A 266 14.89 -23.66 -3.89
N ILE A 267 13.88 -24.54 -3.95
CA ILE A 267 14.08 -25.98 -3.72
C ILE A 267 14.61 -26.62 -4.99
N GLY A 268 15.91 -26.91 -5.07
CA GLY A 268 16.52 -27.54 -6.25
C GLY A 268 16.49 -26.66 -7.52
N VAL A 269 16.22 -25.37 -7.36
CA VAL A 269 16.23 -24.32 -8.39
C VAL A 269 16.46 -22.98 -7.69
N GLU A 270 16.93 -21.96 -8.41
CA GLU A 270 17.00 -20.60 -7.88
C GLU A 270 15.62 -20.05 -7.52
N GLU A 271 15.56 -19.30 -6.41
CA GLU A 271 14.34 -18.65 -5.95
C GLU A 271 13.86 -17.61 -6.97
N ASN A 272 12.56 -17.61 -7.27
CA ASN A 272 11.97 -16.69 -8.24
C ASN A 272 10.47 -16.50 -8.00
N GLU A 273 10.10 -15.37 -7.40
CA GLU A 273 8.72 -15.08 -7.03
C GLU A 273 7.79 -14.91 -8.24
N ASP A 274 8.25 -14.30 -9.34
CA ASP A 274 7.44 -14.09 -10.55
C ASP A 274 7.06 -15.42 -11.21
N LYS A 275 8.01 -16.35 -11.32
CA LYS A 275 7.76 -17.71 -11.81
C LYS A 275 6.84 -18.45 -10.86
N ALA A 276 7.04 -18.32 -9.54
CA ALA A 276 6.15 -18.93 -8.55
C ALA A 276 4.71 -18.43 -8.72
N PHE A 277 4.52 -17.12 -8.83
CA PHE A 277 3.23 -16.48 -9.07
C PHE A 277 2.56 -17.02 -10.35
N LYS A 278 3.29 -17.07 -11.47
CA LYS A 278 2.76 -17.57 -12.75
C LYS A 278 2.30 -19.03 -12.66
N TRP A 279 3.06 -19.89 -11.99
CA TRP A 279 2.70 -21.30 -11.83
C TRP A 279 1.53 -21.52 -10.86
N TYR A 280 1.47 -20.77 -9.75
CA TYR A 280 0.30 -20.77 -8.89
C TYR A 280 -0.95 -20.28 -9.62
N LYS A 281 -0.84 -19.23 -10.43
CA LYS A 281 -1.94 -18.71 -11.26
C LYS A 281 -2.48 -19.77 -12.23
N ASN A 282 -1.58 -20.48 -12.92
CA ASN A 282 -1.98 -21.56 -13.84
C ASN A 282 -2.70 -22.70 -13.11
N SER A 283 -2.22 -23.12 -11.94
CA SER A 283 -2.85 -24.16 -11.13
C SER A 283 -4.20 -23.71 -10.55
N ALA A 284 -4.30 -22.45 -10.09
CA ALA A 284 -5.51 -21.87 -9.53
C ALA A 284 -6.65 -21.73 -10.57
N LYS A 285 -6.32 -21.43 -11.83
CA LYS A 285 -7.27 -21.43 -12.96
C LYS A 285 -7.90 -22.80 -13.22
N GLN A 286 -7.22 -23.88 -12.84
CA GLN A 286 -7.73 -25.26 -12.90
C GLN A 286 -8.43 -25.70 -11.59
N GLU A 287 -8.86 -24.73 -10.79
CA GLU A 287 -9.62 -24.91 -9.55
C GLU A 287 -8.89 -25.76 -8.50
N TYR A 288 -7.56 -25.71 -8.47
CA TYR A 288 -6.81 -26.35 -7.40
C TYR A 288 -6.79 -25.47 -6.15
N SER A 289 -7.56 -25.84 -5.13
CA SER A 289 -7.79 -25.06 -3.91
C SER A 289 -6.52 -24.58 -3.20
N ASN A 290 -5.49 -25.44 -3.11
CA ASN A 290 -4.20 -25.05 -2.51
C ASN A 290 -3.52 -23.93 -3.31
N ALA A 291 -3.61 -23.96 -4.64
CA ALA A 291 -3.07 -22.91 -5.49
C ALA A 291 -3.92 -21.64 -5.45
N GLN A 292 -5.25 -21.74 -5.42
CA GLN A 292 -6.13 -20.58 -5.27
C GLN A 292 -5.85 -19.85 -3.95
N ASN A 293 -5.75 -20.59 -2.84
CA ASN A 293 -5.37 -20.01 -1.55
C ASN A 293 -3.97 -19.37 -1.58
N LYS A 294 -3.01 -20.04 -2.21
CA LYS A 294 -1.64 -19.52 -2.30
C LYS A 294 -1.55 -18.28 -3.19
N LEU A 295 -2.32 -18.23 -4.27
CA LEU A 295 -2.44 -17.07 -5.13
C LEU A 295 -3.11 -15.89 -4.40
N GLY A 296 -4.13 -16.17 -3.57
CA GLY A 296 -4.70 -15.16 -2.67
C GLY A 296 -3.64 -14.54 -1.75
N TYR A 297 -2.79 -15.37 -1.16
CA TYR A 297 -1.67 -14.92 -0.33
C TYR A 297 -0.63 -14.10 -1.11
N PHE A 298 -0.32 -14.47 -2.35
CA PHE A 298 0.61 -13.71 -3.20
C PHE A 298 0.05 -12.32 -3.52
N TYR A 299 -1.24 -12.22 -3.83
CA TYR A 299 -1.90 -10.92 -4.04
C TYR A 299 -2.00 -10.09 -2.75
N GLU A 300 -2.27 -10.72 -1.60
CA GLU A 300 -2.38 -10.03 -0.30
C GLU A 300 -1.07 -9.33 0.09
N ASN A 301 0.07 -9.95 -0.24
CA ASN A 301 1.40 -9.47 0.15
C ASN A 301 2.18 -8.81 -1.00
N GLY A 302 1.72 -8.90 -2.25
CA GLY A 302 2.43 -8.38 -3.41
C GLY A 302 3.71 -9.17 -3.74
N ILE A 303 3.66 -10.50 -3.60
CA ILE A 303 4.80 -11.40 -3.88
C ILE A 303 4.77 -11.80 -5.36
N GLY A 304 5.83 -11.51 -6.11
CA GLY A 304 5.88 -11.76 -7.57
C GLY A 304 4.77 -11.07 -8.39
N THR A 305 4.10 -10.06 -7.82
CA THR A 305 3.01 -9.27 -8.42
C THR A 305 2.77 -8.01 -7.59
N LYS A 306 1.99 -7.03 -8.09
CA LYS A 306 1.53 -5.90 -7.27
C LYS A 306 0.51 -6.37 -6.22
N LYS A 307 0.60 -5.81 -5.01
CA LYS A 307 -0.36 -6.05 -3.92
C LYS A 307 -1.77 -5.65 -4.36
N ASP A 308 -2.72 -6.56 -4.21
CA ASP A 308 -4.11 -6.41 -4.65
C ASP A 308 -5.05 -7.17 -3.70
N LEU A 309 -5.63 -6.46 -2.73
CA LEU A 309 -6.45 -7.08 -1.69
C LEU A 309 -7.80 -7.59 -2.23
N GLU A 310 -8.33 -6.99 -3.30
CA GLU A 310 -9.59 -7.43 -3.91
C GLU A 310 -9.40 -8.78 -4.61
N LYS A 311 -8.32 -8.93 -5.39
CA LYS A 311 -7.96 -10.22 -5.99
C LYS A 311 -7.62 -11.26 -4.93
N ALA A 312 -6.95 -10.86 -3.84
CA ALA A 312 -6.69 -11.77 -2.72
C ALA A 312 -8.00 -12.37 -2.17
N ILE A 313 -8.98 -11.52 -1.90
CA ILE A 313 -10.31 -11.92 -1.41
C ILE A 313 -11.04 -12.78 -2.43
N TYR A 314 -11.02 -12.40 -3.70
CA TYR A 314 -11.65 -13.19 -4.75
C TYR A 314 -11.18 -14.65 -4.73
N TRP A 315 -9.86 -14.86 -4.63
CA TRP A 315 -9.28 -16.20 -4.59
C TRP A 315 -9.53 -16.93 -3.26
N TYR A 316 -9.46 -16.23 -2.12
CA TYR A 316 -9.83 -16.82 -0.83
C TYR A 316 -11.31 -17.23 -0.79
N LEU A 317 -12.22 -16.41 -1.32
CA LEU A 317 -13.65 -16.69 -1.42
C LEU A 317 -13.93 -17.90 -2.31
N LYS A 318 -13.35 -17.94 -3.52
CA LYS A 318 -13.44 -19.11 -4.41
C LYS A 318 -13.01 -20.40 -3.70
N THR A 319 -11.91 -20.33 -2.95
CA THR A 319 -11.37 -21.47 -2.21
C THR A 319 -12.27 -21.87 -1.03
N ALA A 320 -12.81 -20.89 -0.30
CA ALA A 320 -13.68 -21.10 0.86
C ALA A 320 -15.03 -21.70 0.48
N ILE A 321 -15.63 -21.24 -0.62
CA ILE A 321 -16.90 -21.77 -1.16
C ILE A 321 -16.74 -23.24 -1.58
N ASN A 322 -15.57 -23.62 -2.08
CA ASN A 322 -15.24 -25.02 -2.40
C ASN A 322 -14.96 -25.87 -1.14
N GLY A 323 -15.23 -25.36 0.06
CA GLY A 323 -15.10 -26.09 1.32
C GLY A 323 -13.65 -26.20 1.84
N HIS A 324 -12.67 -25.54 1.24
CA HIS A 324 -11.28 -25.74 1.62
C HIS A 324 -10.93 -25.01 2.93
N LYS A 325 -10.62 -25.77 3.99
CA LYS A 325 -10.38 -25.26 5.35
C LYS A 325 -9.42 -24.07 5.46
N ILE A 326 -8.32 -24.05 4.71
CA ILE A 326 -7.36 -22.92 4.77
C ILE A 326 -7.94 -21.66 4.12
N GLY A 327 -8.72 -21.81 3.04
CA GLY A 327 -9.38 -20.68 2.38
C GLY A 327 -10.46 -20.08 3.27
N GLN A 328 -11.26 -20.93 3.93
CA GLN A 328 -12.26 -20.50 4.91
C GLN A 328 -11.59 -19.74 6.08
N TYR A 329 -10.49 -20.27 6.62
CA TYR A 329 -9.71 -19.57 7.65
C TYR A 329 -9.20 -18.21 7.20
N ASN A 330 -8.57 -18.14 6.01
CA ASN A 330 -8.02 -16.89 5.49
C ASN A 330 -9.12 -15.88 5.21
N LEU A 331 -10.29 -16.32 4.71
CA LEU A 331 -11.44 -15.45 4.54
C LEU A 331 -12.00 -14.97 5.89
N GLY A 332 -12.00 -15.83 6.92
CA GLY A 332 -12.31 -15.46 8.30
C GLY A 332 -11.39 -14.35 8.81
N ARG A 333 -10.07 -14.47 8.59
CA ARG A 333 -9.08 -13.43 8.90
C ARG A 333 -9.34 -12.13 8.16
N CYS A 334 -9.65 -12.21 6.87
CA CYS A 334 -9.98 -11.04 6.08
C CYS A 334 -11.19 -10.29 6.64
N TYR A 335 -12.26 -10.99 7.02
CA TYR A 335 -13.41 -10.38 7.68
C TYR A 335 -13.12 -9.88 9.10
N GLN A 336 -12.21 -10.51 9.84
CA GLN A 336 -11.83 -10.05 11.19
C GLN A 336 -11.08 -8.72 11.14
N TYR A 337 -10.10 -8.59 10.25
CA TYR A 337 -9.21 -7.43 10.19
C TYR A 337 -9.66 -6.37 9.19
N GLY A 338 -10.62 -6.68 8.31
CA GLY A 338 -11.04 -5.78 7.25
C GLY A 338 -10.06 -5.73 6.06
N ASN A 339 -9.32 -6.80 5.81
CA ASN A 339 -8.31 -6.85 4.74
C ASN A 339 -9.01 -7.09 3.39
N GLY A 340 -9.19 -6.05 2.58
CA GLY A 340 -9.83 -6.16 1.24
C GLY A 340 -11.34 -6.36 1.26
N VAL A 341 -11.93 -6.48 2.45
CA VAL A 341 -13.38 -6.52 2.71
C VAL A 341 -13.67 -5.70 3.95
N ARG A 342 -14.90 -5.23 4.11
CA ARG A 342 -15.32 -4.60 5.36
C ARG A 342 -15.20 -5.58 6.53
N ARG A 343 -14.65 -5.10 7.66
CA ARG A 343 -14.63 -5.87 8.92
C ARG A 343 -16.04 -6.34 9.28
N ASN A 344 -16.20 -7.63 9.54
CA ASN A 344 -17.45 -8.26 9.91
C ASN A 344 -17.18 -9.49 10.80
N GLU A 345 -17.34 -9.31 12.10
CA GLU A 345 -17.01 -10.34 13.10
C GLU A 345 -17.94 -11.56 13.02
N ILE A 346 -19.20 -11.38 12.65
CA ILE A 346 -20.17 -12.47 12.49
C ILE A 346 -19.77 -13.37 11.31
N LYS A 347 -19.39 -12.77 10.18
CA LYS A 347 -18.87 -13.51 9.02
C LYS A 347 -17.52 -14.14 9.32
N ALA A 348 -16.64 -13.46 10.06
CA ALA A 348 -15.38 -14.03 10.51
C ALA A 348 -15.60 -15.28 11.37
N LEU A 349 -16.47 -15.18 12.39
CA LEU A 349 -16.87 -16.29 13.25
C LEU A 349 -17.43 -17.46 12.44
N LYS A 350 -18.33 -17.19 11.48
CA LYS A 350 -18.88 -18.22 10.58
C LYS A 350 -17.77 -18.97 9.86
N TRP A 351 -16.88 -18.25 9.17
CA TRP A 351 -15.82 -18.90 8.38
C TRP A 351 -14.76 -19.61 9.23
N TYR A 352 -14.47 -19.08 10.43
CA TYR A 352 -13.64 -19.80 11.39
C TYR A 352 -14.30 -21.08 11.88
N ARG A 353 -15.62 -21.09 12.12
CA ARG A 353 -16.38 -22.29 12.48
C ARG A 353 -16.28 -23.37 11.39
N GLU A 354 -16.61 -23.03 10.14
CA GLU A 354 -16.55 -23.95 9.01
C GLU A 354 -15.15 -24.59 8.82
N SER A 355 -14.10 -23.80 9.06
CA SER A 355 -12.71 -24.27 9.01
C SER A 355 -12.31 -25.12 10.22
N ALA A 356 -12.77 -24.73 11.42
CA ALA A 356 -12.49 -25.41 12.68
C ALA A 356 -13.14 -26.80 12.77
N GLU A 357 -14.34 -26.95 12.20
CA GLU A 357 -15.06 -28.22 12.07
C GLU A 357 -14.32 -29.22 11.17
N GLN A 358 -13.49 -28.73 10.24
CA GLN A 358 -12.56 -29.54 9.42
C GLN A 358 -11.18 -29.75 10.08
N GLU A 359 -11.13 -29.61 11.41
CA GLU A 359 -9.95 -29.83 12.25
C GLU A 359 -8.75 -28.92 11.89
N TYR A 360 -9.00 -27.73 11.35
CA TYR A 360 -7.93 -26.77 11.11
C TYR A 360 -7.55 -26.05 12.40
N SER A 361 -6.39 -26.42 12.97
CA SER A 361 -5.98 -26.03 14.32
C SER A 361 -5.89 -24.52 14.56
N ASN A 362 -5.48 -23.74 13.53
CA ASN A 362 -5.49 -22.27 13.62
C ASN A 362 -6.92 -21.71 13.67
N ALA A 363 -7.86 -22.25 12.90
CA ALA A 363 -9.25 -21.81 12.98
C ALA A 363 -9.89 -22.21 14.31
N GLN A 364 -9.59 -23.40 14.83
CA GLN A 364 -10.00 -23.82 16.17
C GLN A 364 -9.48 -22.87 17.26
N HIS A 365 -8.20 -22.44 17.16
CA HIS A 365 -7.64 -21.43 18.04
C HIS A 365 -8.43 -20.11 18.00
N TRP A 366 -8.61 -19.56 16.80
CA TRP A 366 -9.33 -18.29 16.65
C TRP A 366 -10.79 -18.38 17.05
N LEU A 367 -11.43 -19.52 16.83
CA LEU A 367 -12.79 -19.75 17.29
C LEU A 367 -12.86 -19.77 18.83
N GLY A 368 -11.87 -20.39 19.49
CA GLY A 368 -11.72 -20.31 20.94
C GLY A 368 -11.56 -18.87 21.44
N TYR A 369 -10.70 -18.09 20.77
CA TYR A 369 -10.50 -16.67 21.07
C TYR A 369 -11.76 -15.81 20.88
N PHE A 370 -12.56 -16.10 19.85
CA PHE A 370 -13.81 -15.39 19.60
C PHE A 370 -14.84 -15.66 20.70
N TYR A 371 -14.96 -16.91 21.16
CA TYR A 371 -15.83 -17.25 22.28
C TYR A 371 -15.33 -16.71 23.63
N GLU A 372 -14.01 -16.68 23.86
CA GLU A 372 -13.43 -16.10 25.07
C GLU A 372 -13.74 -14.61 25.21
N ASN A 373 -13.69 -13.86 24.10
CA ASN A 373 -13.81 -12.41 24.10
C ASN A 373 -15.20 -11.90 23.67
N GLY A 374 -16.13 -12.78 23.29
CA GLY A 374 -17.46 -12.40 22.79
C GLY A 374 -17.41 -11.62 21.48
N ILE A 375 -16.56 -12.04 20.54
CA ILE A 375 -16.37 -11.36 19.25
C ILE A 375 -17.36 -11.97 18.24
N GLY A 376 -18.31 -11.17 17.76
CA GLY A 376 -19.39 -11.64 16.88
C GLY A 376 -20.33 -12.69 17.50
N THR A 377 -20.24 -12.91 18.83
CA THR A 377 -21.05 -13.85 19.63
C THR A 377 -20.99 -13.45 21.11
N GLU A 378 -21.75 -14.08 21.99
CA GLU A 378 -21.64 -13.86 23.43
C GLU A 378 -20.40 -14.57 24.01
N ILE A 379 -19.89 -14.06 25.13
CA ILE A 379 -18.77 -14.70 25.84
C ILE A 379 -19.20 -16.09 26.31
N ASP A 380 -18.48 -17.12 25.88
CA ASP A 380 -18.73 -18.52 26.24
C ASP A 380 -17.40 -19.22 26.55
N LEU A 381 -17.00 -19.19 27.82
CA LEU A 381 -15.72 -19.74 28.26
C LEU A 381 -15.66 -21.26 28.07
N GLU A 382 -16.78 -21.98 28.20
CA GLU A 382 -16.81 -23.43 27.99
C GLU A 382 -16.51 -23.79 26.54
N LYS A 383 -17.16 -23.11 25.58
CA LYS A 383 -16.83 -23.26 24.15
C LYS A 383 -15.41 -22.81 23.84
N ALA A 384 -14.93 -21.74 24.46
CA ALA A 384 -13.55 -21.29 24.29
C ALA A 384 -12.55 -22.39 24.68
N ILE A 385 -12.72 -22.96 25.89
CA ILE A 385 -11.90 -24.06 26.40
C ILE A 385 -12.01 -25.30 25.50
N TYR A 386 -13.23 -25.64 25.06
CA TYR A 386 -13.45 -26.77 24.14
C TYR A 386 -12.63 -26.63 22.86
N TRP A 387 -12.70 -25.47 22.19
CA TRP A 387 -11.97 -25.22 20.96
C TRP A 387 -10.45 -25.09 21.17
N TYR A 388 -10.01 -24.50 22.29
CA TYR A 388 -8.59 -24.49 22.64
C TYR A 388 -8.02 -25.88 22.92
N LYS A 389 -8.80 -26.78 23.56
CA LYS A 389 -8.41 -28.19 23.74
C LYS A 389 -8.29 -28.90 22.39
N LYS A 390 -9.28 -28.77 21.50
CA LYS A 390 -9.23 -29.34 20.14
C LYS A 390 -8.04 -28.84 19.34
N ALA A 391 -7.77 -27.53 19.36
CA ALA A 391 -6.61 -26.95 18.71
C ALA A 391 -5.28 -27.48 19.30
N THR A 392 -5.24 -27.70 20.62
CA THR A 392 -4.08 -28.24 21.34
C THR A 392 -3.81 -29.71 20.99
N GLU A 393 -4.85 -30.53 20.87
CA GLU A 393 -4.77 -31.92 20.36
C GLU A 393 -4.13 -31.94 18.96
N ASN A 394 -4.46 -30.95 18.15
CA ASN A 394 -3.88 -30.74 16.81
C ASN A 394 -2.56 -29.93 16.81
N GLY A 395 -1.90 -29.82 17.97
CA GLY A 395 -0.55 -29.24 18.10
C GLY A 395 -0.47 -27.71 18.05
N ASN A 396 -1.58 -26.97 18.09
CA ASN A 396 -1.54 -25.50 17.96
C ASN A 396 -0.83 -24.83 19.15
N ARG A 397 0.31 -24.21 18.90
CA ARG A 397 1.13 -23.53 19.92
C ARG A 397 0.41 -22.38 20.64
N PHE A 398 -0.45 -21.62 19.94
CA PHE A 398 -1.16 -20.49 20.52
C PHE A 398 -2.26 -20.96 21.48
N SER A 399 -3.00 -22.01 21.10
CA SER A 399 -4.00 -22.63 21.97
C SER A 399 -3.37 -23.34 23.16
N GLN A 400 -2.20 -23.96 23.01
CA GLN A 400 -1.46 -24.50 24.15
C GLN A 400 -1.15 -23.40 25.18
N TYR A 401 -0.67 -22.23 24.73
CA TYR A 401 -0.42 -21.09 25.60
C TYR A 401 -1.71 -20.55 26.25
N ASN A 402 -2.77 -20.30 25.46
CA ASN A 402 -4.03 -19.79 25.98
C ASN A 402 -4.67 -20.77 26.97
N LEU A 403 -4.72 -22.07 26.65
CA LEU A 403 -5.21 -23.09 27.58
C LEU A 403 -4.35 -23.18 28.85
N GLY A 404 -3.03 -22.93 28.73
CA GLY A 404 -2.14 -22.76 29.86
C GLY A 404 -2.58 -21.61 30.78
N LEU A 405 -2.95 -20.45 30.22
CA LEU A 405 -3.46 -19.30 30.99
C LEU A 405 -4.78 -19.63 31.71
N PHE A 406 -5.67 -20.40 31.07
CA PHE A 406 -6.90 -20.86 31.70
C PHE A 406 -6.62 -21.74 32.93
N TYR A 407 -5.64 -22.66 32.83
CA TYR A 407 -5.22 -23.48 33.97
C TYR A 407 -4.42 -22.69 35.02
N GLU A 408 -3.61 -21.70 34.64
CA GLU A 408 -2.87 -20.82 35.57
C GLU A 408 -3.84 -19.98 36.42
N ASN A 409 -4.84 -19.37 35.79
CA ASN A 409 -5.76 -18.44 36.45
C ASN A 409 -7.00 -19.12 37.06
N GLY A 410 -7.37 -20.32 36.60
CA GLY A 410 -8.60 -20.99 37.02
C GLY A 410 -9.88 -20.41 36.40
N ASN A 411 -9.77 -19.77 35.23
CA ASN A 411 -10.91 -19.18 34.53
C ASN A 411 -11.68 -20.28 33.80
N GLY A 412 -12.91 -20.62 34.21
CA GLY A 412 -13.73 -21.66 33.56
C GLY A 412 -13.20 -23.10 33.66
N VAL A 413 -12.02 -23.31 34.26
CA VAL A 413 -11.45 -24.62 34.63
C VAL A 413 -10.86 -24.56 36.03
N LYS A 414 -10.74 -25.69 36.72
CA LYS A 414 -10.03 -25.73 38.00
C LYS A 414 -8.56 -25.35 37.81
N LYS A 415 -8.08 -24.36 38.58
CA LYS A 415 -6.68 -23.94 38.60
C LYS A 415 -5.74 -25.14 38.76
N ASN A 416 -4.75 -25.26 37.88
CA ASN A 416 -3.78 -26.36 37.86
C ASN A 416 -2.44 -25.92 37.24
N GLU A 417 -1.50 -25.53 38.09
CA GLU A 417 -0.20 -25.00 37.67
C GLU A 417 0.68 -26.06 36.96
N VAL A 418 0.56 -27.34 37.33
CA VAL A 418 1.29 -28.45 36.68
C VAL A 418 0.84 -28.63 35.23
N ASN A 419 -0.46 -28.52 34.97
CA ASN A 419 -0.98 -28.60 33.60
C ASN A 419 -0.64 -27.33 32.80
N ALA A 420 -0.70 -26.15 33.42
CA ALA A 420 -0.25 -24.91 32.80
C ALA A 420 1.23 -25.00 32.38
N PHE A 421 2.10 -25.46 33.28
CA PHE A 421 3.53 -25.71 32.99
C PHE A 421 3.73 -26.64 31.80
N LYS A 422 3.05 -27.79 31.76
CA LYS A 422 3.16 -28.75 30.65
C LYS A 422 2.74 -28.15 29.31
N LEU A 423 1.70 -27.31 29.30
CA LEU A 423 1.22 -26.65 28.08
C LEU A 423 2.16 -25.53 27.63
N TYR A 424 2.66 -24.70 28.55
CA TYR A 424 3.68 -23.70 28.24
C TYR A 424 4.95 -24.32 27.70
N LYS A 425 5.41 -25.45 28.27
CA LYS A 425 6.56 -26.19 27.76
C LYS A 425 6.37 -26.63 26.31
N LYS A 426 5.25 -27.27 25.99
CA LYS A 426 4.93 -27.70 24.60
C LYS A 426 4.86 -26.53 23.62
N SER A 427 4.32 -25.39 24.05
CA SER A 427 4.22 -24.18 23.21
C SER A 427 5.58 -23.49 23.02
N ALA A 428 6.40 -23.45 24.08
CA ALA A 428 7.74 -22.88 24.07
C ALA A 428 8.73 -23.68 23.20
N GLU A 429 8.59 -25.01 23.19
CA GLU A 429 9.33 -25.93 22.29
C GLU A 429 8.97 -25.70 20.80
N GLN A 430 7.81 -25.12 20.51
CA GLN A 430 7.39 -24.65 19.18
C GLN A 430 7.73 -23.17 18.93
N GLU A 431 8.71 -22.65 19.67
CA GLU A 431 9.27 -21.30 19.53
C GLU A 431 8.28 -20.15 19.74
N TYR A 432 7.20 -20.37 20.51
CA TYR A 432 6.29 -19.28 20.83
C TYR A 432 6.85 -18.41 21.98
N SER A 433 7.26 -17.19 21.66
CA SER A 433 8.02 -16.32 22.58
C SER A 433 7.28 -15.96 23.88
N ASN A 434 5.95 -15.79 23.84
CA ASN A 434 5.15 -15.58 25.06
C ASN A 434 5.10 -16.83 25.95
N ALA A 435 5.07 -18.03 25.37
CA ALA A 435 5.16 -19.26 26.14
C ALA A 435 6.57 -19.49 26.69
N GLN A 436 7.61 -19.14 25.94
CA GLN A 436 9.00 -19.16 26.43
C GLN A 436 9.16 -18.21 27.62
N HIS A 437 8.63 -17.00 27.53
CA HIS A 437 8.58 -16.05 28.65
C HIS A 437 7.86 -16.64 29.88
N LYS A 438 6.64 -17.14 29.70
CA LYS A 438 5.86 -17.76 30.79
C LYS A 438 6.56 -18.97 31.40
N LEU A 439 7.19 -19.79 30.58
CA LEU A 439 7.98 -20.93 31.05
C LEU A 439 9.19 -20.47 31.87
N GLY A 440 9.86 -19.37 31.47
CA GLY A 440 10.88 -18.70 32.27
C GLY A 440 10.35 -18.28 33.65
N ASN A 441 9.20 -17.60 33.69
CA ASN A 441 8.56 -17.19 34.95
C ASN A 441 8.22 -18.40 35.85
N PHE A 442 7.79 -19.53 35.28
CA PHE A 442 7.47 -20.74 36.02
C PHE A 442 8.70 -21.39 36.63
N TYR A 443 9.83 -21.43 35.90
CA TYR A 443 11.11 -21.91 36.45
C TYR A 443 11.70 -20.94 37.48
N GLU A 444 11.56 -19.63 37.30
CA GLU A 444 12.06 -18.64 38.26
C GLU A 444 11.32 -18.71 39.61
N SER A 445 10.00 -18.90 39.56
CA SER A 445 9.13 -18.94 40.73
C SER A 445 8.95 -20.34 41.34
N GLY A 446 9.21 -21.41 40.60
CA GLY A 446 8.90 -22.78 41.01
C GLY A 446 7.40 -23.11 40.97
N MET A 447 6.63 -22.45 40.10
CA MET A 447 5.21 -22.73 39.91
C MET A 447 5.03 -23.97 39.02
N GLY A 448 4.31 -24.99 39.51
CA GLY A 448 4.04 -26.22 38.75
C GLY A 448 5.26 -27.07 38.36
N THR A 449 6.46 -26.68 38.81
CA THR A 449 7.77 -27.32 38.60
C THR A 449 8.72 -26.93 39.73
N GLU A 450 9.87 -27.59 39.86
CA GLU A 450 10.95 -27.12 40.73
C GLU A 450 11.56 -25.81 40.22
N LYS A 451 11.98 -24.95 41.16
CA LYS A 451 12.63 -23.67 40.87
C LYS A 451 14.02 -23.92 40.26
N ASP A 452 14.29 -23.30 39.11
CA ASP A 452 15.52 -23.47 38.34
C ASP A 452 15.87 -22.15 37.60
N LEU A 453 16.76 -21.35 38.18
CA LEU A 453 17.11 -20.04 37.64
C LEU A 453 17.89 -20.12 36.32
N GLU A 454 18.72 -21.15 36.14
CA GLU A 454 19.48 -21.34 34.89
C GLU A 454 18.53 -21.63 33.73
N LYS A 455 17.54 -22.51 33.93
CA LYS A 455 16.49 -22.74 32.93
C LYS A 455 15.63 -21.51 32.70
N ALA A 456 15.32 -20.73 33.75
CA ALA A 456 14.56 -19.49 33.60
C ALA A 456 15.27 -18.51 32.66
N ILE A 457 16.57 -18.27 32.88
CA ILE A 457 17.41 -17.41 32.04
C ILE A 457 17.50 -17.95 30.61
N TYR A 458 17.73 -19.25 30.43
CA TYR A 458 17.78 -19.86 29.10
C TYR A 458 16.50 -19.57 28.29
N TRP A 459 15.33 -19.70 28.93
CA TRP A 459 14.06 -19.39 28.26
C TRP A 459 13.83 -17.90 28.06
N TYR A 460 14.25 -17.04 29.01
CA TYR A 460 14.22 -15.58 28.81
C TYR A 460 15.13 -15.14 27.66
N GLN A 461 16.33 -15.70 27.53
CA GLN A 461 17.25 -15.43 26.42
C GLN A 461 16.63 -15.82 25.07
N LYS A 462 16.04 -17.02 24.98
CA LYS A 462 15.33 -17.45 23.76
C LYS A 462 14.16 -16.54 23.41
N ALA A 463 13.34 -16.17 24.38
CA ALA A 463 12.21 -15.27 24.17
C ALA A 463 12.67 -13.86 23.78
N ALA A 464 13.72 -13.33 24.43
CA ALA A 464 14.28 -12.02 24.16
C ALA A 464 14.93 -11.92 22.77
N ALA A 465 15.61 -12.98 22.33
CA ALA A 465 16.14 -13.11 20.96
C ALA A 465 15.02 -13.09 19.91
N ASN A 466 13.85 -13.64 20.25
CA ASN A 466 12.63 -13.58 19.44
C ASN A 466 11.84 -12.26 19.63
N GLY A 467 12.45 -11.22 20.21
CA GLY A 467 11.86 -9.89 20.36
C GLY A 467 10.85 -9.74 21.50
N ASN A 468 10.71 -10.71 22.40
CA ASN A 468 9.72 -10.61 23.48
C ASN A 468 10.11 -9.52 24.51
N LYS A 469 9.37 -8.40 24.50
CA LYS A 469 9.64 -7.25 25.37
C LYS A 469 9.66 -7.57 26.87
N PHE A 470 8.79 -8.47 27.35
CA PHE A 470 8.74 -8.86 28.76
C PHE A 470 9.98 -9.66 29.16
N SER A 471 10.46 -10.54 28.28
CA SER A 471 11.67 -11.32 28.53
C SER A 471 12.94 -10.49 28.39
N GLN A 472 12.98 -9.50 27.48
CA GLN A 472 14.08 -8.54 27.43
C GLN A 472 14.19 -7.77 28.75
N TYR A 473 13.06 -7.28 29.29
CA TYR A 473 13.04 -6.63 30.59
C TYR A 473 13.44 -7.56 31.74
N ASN A 474 12.85 -8.76 31.84
CA ASN A 474 13.19 -9.72 32.90
C ASN A 474 14.64 -10.19 32.82
N LEU A 475 15.18 -10.38 31.61
CA LEU A 475 16.59 -10.70 31.41
C LEU A 475 17.49 -9.52 31.80
N GLY A 476 17.08 -8.29 31.50
CA GLY A 476 17.75 -7.08 31.98
C GLY A 476 17.82 -7.03 33.50
N LEU A 477 16.72 -7.38 34.19
CA LEU A 477 16.70 -7.51 35.65
C LEU A 477 17.62 -8.62 36.15
N CYS A 478 17.74 -9.74 35.43
CA CYS A 478 18.66 -10.82 35.78
C CYS A 478 20.12 -10.33 35.71
N TYR A 479 20.50 -9.61 34.65
CA TYR A 479 21.84 -9.04 34.50
C TYR A 479 22.12 -7.87 35.46
N GLU A 480 21.13 -7.04 35.77
CA GLU A 480 21.27 -5.95 36.74
C GLU A 480 21.54 -6.49 38.16
N ASN A 481 20.81 -7.53 38.55
CA ASN A 481 20.88 -8.09 39.91
C ASN A 481 21.88 -9.23 40.06
N GLY A 482 22.40 -9.79 38.96
CA GLY A 482 23.25 -10.99 38.99
C GLY A 482 22.49 -12.26 39.38
N ASN A 483 21.19 -12.33 39.08
CA ASN A 483 20.34 -13.48 39.43
C ASN A 483 20.54 -14.60 38.42
N GLY A 484 21.36 -15.61 38.76
CA GLY A 484 21.63 -16.78 37.90
C GLY A 484 22.52 -16.48 36.68
N VAL A 485 22.91 -15.22 36.48
CA VAL A 485 23.92 -14.76 35.51
C VAL A 485 24.92 -13.85 36.22
N LYS A 486 26.11 -13.67 35.63
CA LYS A 486 27.05 -12.66 36.10
C LYS A 486 26.43 -11.26 35.91
N LYS A 487 26.53 -10.43 36.95
CA LYS A 487 26.05 -9.05 36.90
C LYS A 487 26.72 -8.28 35.75
N ASP A 488 25.93 -7.65 34.89
CA ASP A 488 26.35 -6.84 33.75
C ASP A 488 25.38 -5.68 33.51
N GLU A 489 25.78 -4.48 33.95
CA GLU A 489 24.93 -3.29 33.86
C GLU A 489 24.79 -2.76 32.43
N ALA A 490 25.77 -3.01 31.55
CA ALA A 490 25.71 -2.57 30.16
C ALA A 490 24.71 -3.44 29.37
N GLU A 491 24.79 -4.75 29.53
CA GLU A 491 23.86 -5.68 28.89
C GLU A 491 22.42 -5.48 29.41
N ALA A 492 22.26 -5.22 30.71
CA ALA A 492 20.96 -4.89 31.29
C ALA A 492 20.36 -3.62 30.66
N PHE A 493 21.16 -2.58 30.46
CA PHE A 493 20.74 -1.31 29.86
C PHE A 493 20.31 -1.47 28.40
N GLU A 494 21.08 -2.22 27.60
CA GLU A 494 20.74 -2.55 26.20
C GLU A 494 19.42 -3.31 26.10
N LEU A 495 19.18 -4.28 26.98
CA LEU A 495 17.93 -5.03 27.03
C LEU A 495 16.74 -4.15 27.44
N TYR A 496 16.95 -3.17 28.34
CA TYR A 496 15.91 -2.18 28.67
C TYR A 496 15.58 -1.27 27.49
N ILE A 497 16.57 -0.84 26.69
CA ILE A 497 16.32 -0.07 25.45
C ILE A 497 15.45 -0.89 24.49
N LYS A 498 15.84 -2.12 24.18
CA LYS A 498 15.10 -2.99 23.24
C LYS A 498 13.65 -3.24 23.70
N SER A 499 13.42 -3.32 25.00
CA SER A 499 12.08 -3.47 25.57
C SER A 499 11.28 -2.16 25.54
N ALA A 500 11.94 -1.02 25.77
CA ALA A 500 11.35 0.31 25.75
C ALA A 500 11.00 0.81 24.35
N GLU A 501 11.79 0.46 23.32
CA GLU A 501 11.48 0.68 21.90
C GLU A 501 10.16 -0.01 21.49
N GLN A 502 9.76 -1.05 22.22
CA GLN A 502 8.49 -1.76 22.07
C GLN A 502 7.40 -1.25 23.05
N GLU A 503 7.59 -0.04 23.55
CA GLU A 503 6.68 0.70 24.44
C GLU A 503 6.35 -0.04 25.75
N TYR A 504 7.28 -0.85 26.28
CA TYR A 504 7.08 -1.47 27.58
C TYR A 504 7.29 -0.44 28.71
N SER A 505 6.21 -0.14 29.44
CA SER A 505 6.17 0.94 30.43
C SER A 505 7.21 0.79 31.54
N ASP A 506 7.48 -0.42 32.02
CA ASP A 506 8.41 -0.62 33.13
C ASP A 506 9.85 -0.43 32.66
N ALA A 507 10.19 -0.84 31.43
CA ALA A 507 11.48 -0.54 30.82
C ALA A 507 11.64 0.96 30.57
N LEU A 508 10.62 1.65 30.06
CA LEU A 508 10.61 3.12 29.91
C LEU A 508 10.79 3.84 31.25
N ASN A 509 10.15 3.36 32.31
CA ASN A 509 10.31 3.92 33.67
C ASN A 509 11.71 3.67 34.23
N LYS A 510 12.27 2.49 33.98
CA LYS A 510 13.63 2.13 34.39
C LYS A 510 14.66 2.99 33.64
N LEU A 511 14.45 3.21 32.34
CA LEU A 511 15.27 4.12 31.54
C LEU A 511 15.06 5.58 31.94
N SER A 512 13.85 6.05 32.21
CA SER A 512 13.60 7.45 32.59
C SER A 512 14.29 7.82 33.91
N GLN A 513 14.33 6.89 34.87
CA GLN A 513 15.12 7.02 36.11
C GLN A 513 16.64 7.10 35.82
N SER A 514 17.13 6.39 34.80
CA SER A 514 18.53 6.47 34.32
C SER A 514 18.80 7.72 33.46
N PHE A 515 17.83 8.19 32.68
CA PHE A 515 17.93 9.28 31.68
C PHE A 515 18.02 10.67 32.32
N ILE A 516 17.46 10.87 33.52
CA ILE A 516 17.61 12.11 34.29
C ILE A 516 19.09 12.36 34.68
N SER A 517 19.92 11.32 34.70
CA SER A 517 21.36 11.45 34.97
C SER A 517 22.24 11.71 33.73
N LYS A 518 21.69 11.68 32.51
CA LYS A 518 22.46 11.76 31.25
C LYS A 518 21.77 12.57 30.14
N ILE A 519 21.24 13.76 30.44
CA ILE A 519 20.88 14.72 29.38
C ILE A 519 22.17 15.18 28.68
N ASN A 520 22.27 14.87 27.39
CA ASN A 520 23.44 15.01 26.53
C ASN A 520 23.27 16.31 25.70
N ILE A 521 23.86 17.44 26.14
CA ILE A 521 23.92 18.69 25.36
C ILE A 521 25.32 18.84 24.74
N PRO A 522 25.46 19.00 23.40
CA PRO A 522 26.75 19.13 22.72
C PRO A 522 27.63 20.26 23.28
N THR A 523 27.03 21.39 23.67
CA THR A 523 27.67 22.62 24.18
C THR A 523 28.53 22.39 25.43
N ILE A 524 28.09 21.55 26.38
CA ILE A 524 28.93 21.20 27.55
C ILE A 524 30.07 20.28 27.13
N ARG A 525 29.84 19.40 26.15
CA ARG A 525 30.88 18.52 25.62
C ARG A 525 31.95 19.30 24.86
N THR A 526 31.59 20.35 24.12
CA THR A 526 32.55 21.29 23.48
C THR A 526 33.22 22.20 24.49
N MET A 527 32.51 22.72 25.50
CA MET A 527 33.10 23.56 26.56
C MET A 527 34.09 22.78 27.46
N ILE A 528 33.78 21.53 27.79
CA ILE A 528 34.70 20.62 28.51
C ILE A 528 35.85 20.15 27.60
N LYS A 529 35.63 20.04 26.28
CA LYS A 529 36.70 19.69 25.31
C LYS A 529 37.60 20.86 24.93
N SER A 530 37.12 22.10 24.92
CA SER A 530 37.89 23.29 24.55
C SER A 530 38.69 23.86 25.72
N ILE A 531 38.21 23.66 26.96
CA ILE A 531 38.89 24.08 28.17
C ILE A 531 39.40 22.83 28.90
N ASN A 532 40.61 22.41 28.56
CA ASN A 532 41.20 21.13 28.98
C ASN A 532 41.51 20.99 30.48
N ASN A 533 41.10 21.92 31.36
CA ASN A 533 41.29 21.81 32.81
C ASN A 533 40.32 22.72 33.61
N LYS A 534 39.74 22.21 34.71
CA LYS A 534 38.93 23.01 35.67
C LYS A 534 39.67 24.26 36.17
N GLN A 535 41.00 24.21 36.25
CA GLN A 535 41.85 25.34 36.64
C GLN A 535 41.80 26.51 35.65
N GLN A 536 41.71 26.24 34.35
CA GLN A 536 41.63 27.30 33.34
C GLN A 536 40.30 28.06 33.41
N ILE A 537 39.19 27.38 33.73
CA ILE A 537 37.88 28.01 33.95
C ILE A 537 37.94 28.95 35.17
N ILE A 538 38.55 28.49 36.27
CA ILE A 538 38.71 29.29 37.50
C ILE A 538 39.55 30.54 37.22
N GLN A 539 40.64 30.42 36.46
CA GLN A 539 41.52 31.54 36.11
C GLN A 539 40.88 32.53 35.12
N GLN A 540 40.21 32.04 34.06
CA GLN A 540 39.58 32.91 33.06
C GLN A 540 38.40 33.69 33.64
N LEU A 541 37.54 33.04 34.43
CA LEU A 541 36.36 33.66 35.03
C LEU A 541 36.64 34.26 36.42
N LYS A 542 37.87 34.11 36.94
CA LYS A 542 38.32 34.55 38.28
C LYS A 542 37.35 34.16 39.41
N LEU A 543 36.83 32.93 39.36
CA LEU A 543 35.76 32.45 40.26
C LEU A 543 36.20 32.36 41.73
N ASN A 544 37.50 32.26 42.00
CA ASN A 544 38.09 32.22 43.34
C ASN A 544 38.43 33.62 43.90
N HIS A 545 38.20 34.69 43.13
CA HIS A 545 38.40 36.07 43.59
C HIS A 545 37.11 36.63 44.22
N GLY A 546 37.25 37.48 45.23
CA GLY A 546 36.12 38.30 45.68
C GLY A 546 35.85 39.45 44.71
N LEU A 547 34.73 40.14 44.89
CA LEU A 547 34.15 41.13 44.01
C LEU A 547 34.29 42.52 44.61
N LEU A 548 34.98 43.41 43.90
CA LEU A 548 34.99 44.84 44.12
C LEU A 548 33.75 45.44 43.46
N LEU A 549 32.86 45.99 44.29
CA LEU A 549 31.72 46.76 43.82
C LEU A 549 32.15 48.22 43.72
N GLY A 550 32.35 48.71 42.49
CA GLY A 550 32.40 50.15 42.20
C GLY A 550 30.99 50.69 41.95
N GLU A 551 30.85 52.02 41.86
CA GLU A 551 29.55 52.65 41.57
C GLU A 551 28.93 52.15 40.25
N TYR A 552 29.78 51.73 39.28
CA TYR A 552 29.32 51.36 37.93
C TYR A 552 29.91 50.06 37.36
N SER A 553 30.71 49.30 38.11
CA SER A 553 31.25 48.02 37.63
C SER A 553 31.54 47.02 38.76
N ILE A 554 31.41 45.74 38.44
CA ILE A 554 31.83 44.64 39.31
C ILE A 554 33.14 44.11 38.75
N GLN A 555 34.22 44.29 39.52
CA GLN A 555 35.53 43.78 39.14
C GLN A 555 35.98 42.68 40.09
N PRO A 556 36.64 41.62 39.60
CA PRO A 556 37.31 40.69 40.48
C PRO A 556 38.44 41.41 41.20
N SER A 557 38.60 41.08 42.47
CA SER A 557 39.61 41.63 43.38
C SER A 557 41.03 41.31 42.95
N ARG A 558 42.00 42.05 43.48
CA ARG A 558 43.41 41.89 43.12
C ARG A 558 43.99 40.55 43.54
N GLN A 559 43.49 39.96 44.63
CA GLN A 559 43.95 38.67 45.16
C GLN A 559 42.79 37.69 45.34
N ALA A 560 43.06 36.40 45.12
CA ALA A 560 42.06 35.34 45.29
C ALA A 560 41.73 35.08 46.77
N VAL A 561 40.46 34.84 47.06
CA VAL A 561 39.94 34.48 48.39
C VAL A 561 40.18 32.99 48.67
N PHE A 562 40.02 32.14 47.65
CA PHE A 562 40.17 30.68 47.73
C PHE A 562 41.32 30.17 46.86
N MET A 563 41.89 29.00 47.19
CA MET A 563 42.95 28.37 46.41
C MET A 563 42.46 27.86 45.04
N GLU A 564 43.34 27.80 44.03
CA GLU A 564 42.98 27.44 42.66
C GLU A 564 42.52 25.98 42.46
N ASP A 565 42.67 25.12 43.46
CA ASP A 565 42.33 23.68 43.47
C ASP A 565 40.92 23.35 43.99
N GLY A 566 40.07 24.37 44.20
CA GLY A 566 38.69 24.20 44.70
C GLY A 566 37.79 23.31 43.82
N GLU A 567 36.79 22.69 44.46
CA GLU A 567 35.77 21.88 43.82
C GLU A 567 34.79 22.75 43.02
N LEU A 568 34.71 22.47 41.72
CA LEU A 568 33.84 23.17 40.79
C LEU A 568 32.76 22.22 40.27
N ASN A 569 31.50 22.60 40.50
CA ASN A 569 30.30 21.92 40.03
C ASN A 569 29.59 22.76 38.98
N ILE A 570 29.48 22.24 37.76
CA ILE A 570 28.76 22.88 36.65
C ILE A 570 27.47 22.10 36.43
N SER A 571 26.33 22.78 36.46
CA SER A 571 25.04 22.22 36.10
C SER A 571 24.39 23.04 35.01
N LEU A 572 23.68 22.38 34.08
CA LEU A 572 22.87 23.07 33.08
C LEU A 572 21.79 23.92 33.74
N CYS A 573 21.61 25.13 33.22
CA CYS A 573 20.61 26.05 33.74
C CYS A 573 19.27 25.83 33.04
N ASN A 574 18.28 25.33 33.79
CA ASN A 574 16.90 25.21 33.30
C ASN A 574 16.10 26.52 33.46
N ARG A 575 16.70 27.61 33.94
CA ARG A 575 16.01 28.89 34.12
C ARG A 575 15.63 29.51 32.76
N GLN A 576 14.54 30.26 32.74
CA GLN A 576 14.13 31.04 31.56
C GLN A 576 15.04 32.26 31.37
N PRO A 577 15.13 32.81 30.15
CA PRO A 577 15.81 34.08 29.91
C PRO A 577 15.14 35.19 30.73
N ILE A 578 15.94 36.10 31.26
CA ILE A 578 15.47 37.16 32.18
C ILE A 578 15.68 38.51 31.52
N ILE A 579 14.66 39.36 31.58
CA ILE A 579 14.55 40.65 30.93
C ILE A 579 14.62 41.76 31.99
N TYR A 580 15.39 42.78 31.69
CA TYR A 580 15.62 43.95 32.52
C TYR A 580 15.26 45.22 31.74
N ASP A 581 14.28 45.97 32.24
CA ASP A 581 13.97 47.32 31.75
C ASP A 581 14.92 48.33 32.43
N LEU A 582 15.80 48.96 31.64
CA LEU A 582 16.89 49.80 32.16
C LEU A 582 16.42 51.25 32.33
N SER A 583 16.56 51.81 33.54
CA SER A 583 16.45 53.24 33.79
C SER A 583 17.81 53.82 34.13
N ILE A 584 18.33 54.74 33.31
CA ILE A 584 19.56 55.48 33.63
C ILE A 584 19.19 56.92 34.01
N ASP A 585 19.64 57.36 35.17
CA ASP A 585 19.58 58.76 35.60
C ASP A 585 20.46 59.63 34.68
N LYS A 586 19.95 60.80 34.30
CA LYS A 586 20.41 61.62 33.15
C LYS A 586 21.84 62.19 33.21
N ASP A 587 22.63 61.94 34.24
CA ASP A 587 23.84 62.74 34.52
C ASP A 587 25.19 62.11 34.14
N ASN A 588 25.24 61.15 33.20
CA ASN A 588 26.54 60.66 32.71
C ASN A 588 26.60 60.49 31.18
N SER A 589 27.47 61.26 30.55
CA SER A 589 27.61 61.45 29.10
C SER A 589 28.47 60.39 28.37
N ASN A 590 28.80 59.26 29.01
CA ASN A 590 29.73 58.27 28.45
C ASN A 590 29.18 56.82 28.33
N ASN A 591 27.86 56.62 28.29
CA ASN A 591 27.28 55.27 28.12
C ASN A 591 26.61 55.04 26.74
N ILE A 592 26.83 53.85 26.19
CA ILE A 592 26.38 53.35 24.87
C ILE A 592 24.86 53.01 24.82
N LEU A 593 24.12 53.25 25.91
CA LEU A 593 22.73 52.82 26.13
C LEU A 593 21.85 54.01 26.54
N GLN A 594 20.66 54.11 25.93
CA GLN A 594 19.66 55.13 26.22
C GLN A 594 18.68 54.65 27.33
N PRO A 595 17.97 55.55 28.04
CA PRO A 595 16.93 55.22 29.04
C PRO A 595 15.67 54.51 28.47
N SER A 596 15.75 53.98 27.26
CA SER A 596 14.69 53.30 26.51
C SER A 596 15.13 51.91 26.00
N ASP A 597 16.32 51.46 26.38
CA ASP A 597 16.92 50.21 25.93
C ASP A 597 16.68 49.09 26.94
N MET A 598 16.55 47.86 26.46
CA MET A 598 16.24 46.68 27.27
C MET A 598 17.34 45.63 27.17
N CYS A 599 17.61 44.91 28.26
CA CYS A 599 18.62 43.85 28.32
C CYS A 599 17.97 42.49 28.57
N ILE A 600 18.36 41.48 27.80
CA ILE A 600 17.89 40.09 27.96
C ILE A 600 19.09 39.18 28.24
N ASN A 601 19.07 38.51 29.40
CA ASN A 601 20.07 37.52 29.81
C ASN A 601 19.61 36.11 29.42
N PHE A 602 20.43 35.38 28.67
CA PHE A 602 20.19 33.98 28.29
C PHE A 602 21.14 33.04 29.06
N PRO A 603 20.72 32.48 30.21
CA PRO A 603 21.56 31.62 31.02
C PRO A 603 21.69 30.21 30.43
N ILE A 604 22.90 29.68 30.43
CA ILE A 604 23.22 28.36 29.86
C ILE A 604 23.61 27.36 30.96
N ALA A 605 24.46 27.81 31.88
CA ALA A 605 24.98 26.98 32.95
C ALA A 605 25.10 27.77 34.25
N GLU A 606 25.04 27.02 35.34
CA GLU A 606 25.30 27.48 36.68
C GLU A 606 26.59 26.85 37.17
N ILE A 607 27.51 27.68 37.65
CA ILE A 607 28.79 27.25 38.21
C ILE A 607 28.76 27.52 39.71
N THR A 608 28.83 26.46 40.51
CA THR A 608 29.03 26.55 41.95
C THR A 608 30.48 26.24 42.26
N TYR A 609 31.14 27.16 42.96
CA TYR A 609 32.53 26.99 43.38
C TYR A 609 32.61 26.84 44.90
N LYS A 610 33.31 25.79 45.35
CA LYS A 610 33.62 25.54 46.75
C LYS A 610 35.12 25.30 46.88
N GLY A 611 35.79 26.07 47.73
CA GLY A 611 37.23 25.89 47.96
C GLY A 611 37.60 26.15 49.41
N ASP A 612 38.84 25.82 49.76
CA ASP A 612 39.43 26.21 51.02
C ASP A 612 40.01 27.62 50.91
N VAL A 613 39.76 28.42 51.95
CA VAL A 613 40.21 29.81 52.03
C VAL A 613 41.73 29.83 51.93
N SER A 614 42.27 30.66 51.04
CA SER A 614 43.71 30.72 50.78
C SER A 614 44.50 30.96 52.07
N LYS A 615 45.61 30.23 52.27
CA LYS A 615 46.53 30.46 53.41
C LYS A 615 46.93 31.93 53.52
N SER A 616 47.02 32.66 52.40
CA SER A 616 47.31 34.08 52.35
C SER A 616 46.18 34.97 52.90
N PHE A 617 44.92 34.58 52.68
CA PHE A 617 43.73 35.30 53.20
C PHE A 617 43.62 35.20 54.72
N SER A 618 43.98 34.04 55.30
CA SER A 618 43.94 33.81 56.75
C SER A 618 44.91 34.70 57.57
N ARG A 619 45.94 35.27 56.92
CA ARG A 619 47.00 36.08 57.56
C ARG A 619 46.69 37.58 57.64
N CYS A 620 45.51 38.04 57.23
CA CYS A 620 45.18 39.47 57.18
C CYS A 620 44.68 40.06 58.53
N VAL A 621 45.30 41.18 58.94
CA VAL A 621 45.02 41.92 60.19
C VAL A 621 43.68 42.69 60.11
N ASN A 622 43.05 43.01 61.26
CA ASN A 622 41.67 43.50 61.48
C ASN A 622 41.22 44.83 60.83
N ASN A 623 41.82 45.27 59.71
CA ASN A 623 41.38 46.47 59.00
C ASN A 623 40.52 46.12 57.77
N ASN A 624 39.19 46.27 57.91
CA ASN A 624 38.22 45.97 56.86
C ASN A 624 38.42 46.78 55.56
N ALA A 625 38.97 48.00 55.64
CA ALA A 625 39.21 48.83 54.45
C ALA A 625 40.33 48.27 53.56
N ILE A 626 41.37 47.71 54.17
CA ILE A 626 42.50 47.08 53.45
C ILE A 626 42.08 45.71 52.90
N LEU A 627 41.30 44.95 53.68
CA LEU A 627 40.76 43.65 53.26
C LEU A 627 39.91 43.77 51.99
N ASN A 628 38.99 44.75 51.98
CA ASN A 628 38.12 45.03 50.85
C ASN A 628 38.89 45.44 49.59
N LYS A 629 39.98 46.21 49.74
CA LYS A 629 40.81 46.66 48.62
C LYS A 629 41.62 45.52 47.97
N LEU A 630 42.04 44.53 48.76
CA LEU A 630 42.83 43.39 48.28
C LEU A 630 41.97 42.24 47.75
N TYR A 631 40.92 41.88 48.49
CA TYR A 631 40.12 40.66 48.26
C TYR A 631 38.66 40.93 47.87
N GLY A 632 38.24 42.20 47.77
CA GLY A 632 36.89 42.59 47.38
C GLY A 632 35.92 42.68 48.55
N HIS A 633 34.72 43.21 48.27
CA HIS A 633 33.63 43.40 49.24
C HIS A 633 32.87 42.10 49.51
N PHE A 634 32.61 41.30 48.47
CA PHE A 634 31.82 40.07 48.53
C PHE A 634 32.45 38.92 47.76
N PHE A 635 32.20 37.69 48.14
CA PHE A 635 32.54 36.50 47.36
C PHE A 635 31.26 35.85 46.84
N ALA A 636 31.19 35.54 45.54
CA ALA A 636 30.07 34.78 44.97
C ALA A 636 30.40 33.29 44.94
N SER A 637 29.64 32.51 45.70
CA SER A 637 29.78 31.04 45.68
C SER A 637 29.07 30.38 44.49
N LYS A 638 28.23 31.14 43.79
CA LYS A 638 27.45 30.68 42.64
C LYS A 638 27.45 31.74 41.55
N VAL A 639 27.72 31.33 40.32
CA VAL A 639 27.83 32.23 39.16
C VAL A 639 26.98 31.68 38.02
N LEU A 640 26.12 32.52 37.46
CA LEU A 640 25.38 32.20 36.24
C LEU A 640 26.15 32.69 35.02
N VAL A 641 26.29 31.80 34.04
CA VAL A 641 27.04 32.07 32.82
C VAL A 641 26.17 31.85 31.58
N GLY A 642 26.41 32.67 30.56
CA GLY A 642 25.69 32.66 29.29
C GLY A 642 26.01 33.88 28.44
N SER A 643 25.01 34.40 27.70
CA SER A 643 25.19 35.60 26.87
C SER A 643 24.02 36.59 27.02
N LYS A 644 24.20 37.81 26.49
CA LYS A 644 23.25 38.93 26.61
C LYS A 644 22.87 39.49 25.24
N LEU A 645 21.61 39.88 25.10
CA LEU A 645 21.10 40.70 24.00
C LEU A 645 20.63 42.05 24.53
N PHE A 646 20.95 43.11 23.78
CA PHE A 646 20.46 44.47 24.00
C PHE A 646 19.47 44.83 22.90
N ILE A 647 18.27 45.26 23.29
CA ILE A 647 17.25 45.77 22.38
C ILE A 647 17.28 47.29 22.49
N LYS A 648 17.70 47.95 21.41
CA LYS A 648 17.78 49.41 21.32
C LYS A 648 16.55 50.02 20.65
N ASN A 649 16.21 51.25 21.02
CA ASN A 649 15.10 52.03 20.42
C ASN A 649 13.70 51.40 20.57
N LEU A 650 13.44 50.69 21.67
CA LEU A 650 12.17 49.99 21.89
C LEU A 650 10.97 50.96 21.98
N LYS A 651 11.14 52.15 22.59
CA LYS A 651 10.07 53.16 22.74
C LYS A 651 9.60 53.79 21.41
N SER A 652 10.39 53.74 20.35
CA SER A 652 10.02 54.27 19.02
C SER A 652 9.34 53.24 18.11
N ALA A 653 9.18 51.99 18.56
CA ALA A 653 8.56 50.93 17.79
C ALA A 653 7.04 50.89 18.00
N THR A 654 6.31 50.51 16.95
CA THR A 654 4.87 50.24 17.01
C THR A 654 4.60 48.96 17.82
N GLN A 655 3.40 48.85 18.40
CA GLN A 655 3.00 47.65 19.16
C GLN A 655 3.16 46.37 18.32
N THR A 656 2.76 46.42 17.04
CA THR A 656 2.93 45.31 16.09
C THR A 656 4.40 44.88 15.93
N GLN A 657 5.34 45.84 15.86
CA GLN A 657 6.77 45.52 15.79
C GLN A 657 7.26 44.87 17.09
N ILE A 658 6.77 45.32 18.24
CA ILE A 658 7.11 44.76 19.56
C ILE A 658 6.58 43.31 19.68
N ASP A 659 5.34 43.06 19.25
CA ASP A 659 4.73 41.73 19.31
C ASP A 659 5.42 40.73 18.38
N ILE A 660 5.80 41.16 17.17
CA ILE A 660 6.61 40.36 16.24
C ILE A 660 7.99 40.04 16.83
N LEU A 661 8.65 41.01 17.47
CA LEU A 661 9.94 40.82 18.11
C LEU A 661 9.86 39.80 19.25
N LYS A 662 8.84 39.92 20.12
CA LYS A 662 8.54 38.98 21.21
C LYS A 662 8.36 37.56 20.69
N PHE A 663 7.52 37.39 19.66
CA PHE A 663 7.26 36.08 19.05
C PHE A 663 8.51 35.47 18.42
N CYS A 664 9.29 36.24 17.64
CA CYS A 664 10.53 35.79 17.02
C CYS A 664 11.56 35.33 18.07
N LEU A 665 11.76 36.09 19.15
CA LEU A 665 12.70 35.72 20.22
C LEU A 665 12.30 34.44 20.95
N LEU A 666 11.00 34.26 21.22
CA LEU A 666 10.49 33.05 21.88
C LEU A 666 10.66 31.80 21.00
N CYS A 667 10.31 31.90 19.72
CA CYS A 667 10.42 30.81 18.75
C CYS A 667 11.88 30.38 18.51
N THR A 668 12.78 31.34 18.30
CA THR A 668 14.21 31.08 18.07
C THR A 668 14.90 30.49 19.30
N TYR A 669 14.60 31.01 20.51
CA TYR A 669 15.09 30.44 21.76
C TYR A 669 14.60 29.00 21.97
N SER A 670 13.33 28.72 21.71
CA SER A 670 12.75 27.38 21.86
C SER A 670 13.37 26.38 20.87
N SER A 671 13.51 26.78 19.60
CA SER A 671 14.18 25.99 18.56
C SER A 671 15.61 25.63 18.97
N ALA A 672 16.38 26.62 19.40
CA ALA A 672 17.78 26.46 19.78
C ALA A 672 17.95 25.57 21.02
N LYS A 673 17.20 25.83 22.11
CA LYS A 673 17.33 25.12 23.39
C LYS A 673 16.91 23.65 23.33
N TYR A 674 15.93 23.30 22.49
CA TYR A 674 15.38 21.95 22.43
C TYR A 674 15.81 21.15 21.18
N SER A 675 16.69 21.70 20.34
CA SER A 675 17.21 21.04 19.12
C SER A 675 16.11 20.52 18.19
N THR A 676 15.05 21.31 18.02
CA THR A 676 13.94 21.01 17.09
C THR A 676 13.96 22.00 15.96
N GLU A 677 14.06 21.54 14.71
CA GLU A 677 13.92 22.39 13.52
C GLU A 677 12.54 23.05 13.52
N ILE A 678 12.49 24.34 13.83
CA ILE A 678 11.30 25.16 13.61
C ILE A 678 11.60 26.04 12.41
N SER A 679 11.07 25.67 11.23
CA SER A 679 11.25 26.44 10.00
C SER A 679 10.39 27.71 10.04
N PHE A 680 10.99 28.85 10.35
CA PHE A 680 10.41 30.16 10.12
C PHE A 680 11.22 30.85 9.01
N ASN A 681 10.75 30.81 7.75
CA ASN A 681 11.45 31.49 6.66
C ASN A 681 10.93 32.92 6.45
N ASN A 682 11.80 33.90 6.74
CA ASN A 682 11.86 35.25 6.18
C ASN A 682 10.52 35.98 5.92
N LEU A 683 9.70 36.19 6.95
CA LEU A 683 8.47 37.00 6.82
C LEU A 683 8.47 38.33 7.58
N PHE A 684 9.38 38.51 8.52
CA PHE A 684 9.62 39.82 9.13
C PHE A 684 11.04 40.24 8.79
N THR A 685 11.20 41.23 7.92
CA THR A 685 12.48 41.90 7.74
C THR A 685 12.85 42.54 9.08
N LEU A 686 13.72 41.89 9.85
CA LEU A 686 14.24 42.36 11.15
C LEU A 686 14.87 43.76 11.07
N ASN A 687 15.18 44.25 9.87
CA ASN A 687 15.53 45.64 9.59
C ASN A 687 14.45 46.67 10.00
N LEU A 688 13.19 46.26 10.15
CA LEU A 688 12.07 47.11 10.59
C LEU A 688 11.73 46.93 12.08
N LEU A 689 12.46 46.11 12.82
CA LEU A 689 12.26 45.85 14.26
C LEU A 689 13.25 46.67 15.10
N PRO A 690 12.99 46.84 16.42
CA PRO A 690 13.98 47.38 17.35
C PRO A 690 15.36 46.72 17.17
N LYS A 691 16.42 47.52 17.21
CA LYS A 691 17.77 47.06 16.89
C LYS A 691 18.28 46.08 17.96
N ILE A 692 18.58 44.84 17.57
CA ILE A 692 19.11 43.80 18.46
C ILE A 692 20.63 43.75 18.33
N VAL A 693 21.34 43.97 19.44
CA VAL A 693 22.80 43.97 19.51
C VAL A 693 23.27 42.96 20.54
N THR A 694 24.28 42.16 20.21
CA THR A 694 24.89 41.20 21.14
C THR A 694 25.88 41.90 22.08
N LEU A 695 26.30 41.23 23.15
CA LEU A 695 27.35 41.75 24.05
C LEU A 695 28.68 42.05 23.33
N ASP A 696 29.00 41.31 22.27
CA ASP A 696 30.23 41.49 21.49
C ASP A 696 30.13 42.64 20.46
N GLY A 697 28.96 43.29 20.35
CA GLY A 697 28.70 44.39 19.43
C GLY A 697 28.10 43.98 18.08
N ASP A 698 27.87 42.69 17.84
CA ASP A 698 27.23 42.21 16.59
C ASP A 698 25.77 42.65 16.50
N GLU A 699 25.36 43.14 15.33
CA GLU A 699 23.98 43.51 15.03
C GLU A 699 23.21 42.36 14.36
N LEU A 700 22.14 41.89 15.00
CA LEU A 700 21.32 40.76 14.55
C LEU A 700 20.13 41.26 13.70
N ASN A 701 20.43 41.78 12.51
CA ASN A 701 19.45 42.42 11.63
C ASN A 701 18.67 41.47 10.69
N THR A 702 18.94 40.16 10.72
CA THR A 702 18.21 39.15 9.92
C THR A 702 17.81 37.95 10.77
N HIS A 703 16.77 37.22 10.35
CA HIS A 703 16.26 36.05 11.09
C HIS A 703 17.33 34.95 11.17
N GLU A 704 18.02 34.71 10.05
CA GLU A 704 19.14 33.79 9.95
C GLU A 704 20.27 34.14 10.94
N LYS A 705 20.61 35.43 11.11
CA LYS A 705 21.63 35.86 12.09
C LYS A 705 21.17 35.61 13.52
N LEU A 706 19.90 35.87 13.85
CA LEU A 706 19.34 35.62 15.18
C LEU A 706 19.29 34.11 15.50
N VAL A 707 18.82 33.29 14.55
CA VAL A 707 18.78 31.82 14.67
C VAL A 707 20.20 31.27 14.81
N LYS A 708 21.12 31.68 13.95
CA LYS A 708 22.52 31.27 14.03
C LYS A 708 23.14 31.65 15.37
N TRP A 709 22.88 32.86 15.87
CA TRP A 709 23.34 33.28 17.18
C TRP A 709 22.76 32.40 18.31
N MET A 710 21.45 32.15 18.32
CA MET A 710 20.81 31.28 19.33
C MET A 710 21.30 29.82 19.26
N ASN A 711 21.44 29.26 18.05
CA ASN A 711 21.98 27.91 17.85
C ASN A 711 23.45 27.84 18.27
N SER A 712 24.25 28.87 17.97
CA SER A 712 25.64 28.95 18.44
C SER A 712 25.75 28.95 19.97
N LEU A 713 24.73 29.48 20.66
CA LEU A 713 24.65 29.56 22.10
C LEU A 713 24.24 28.23 22.76
N TYR A 714 23.23 27.53 22.22
CA TYR A 714 22.65 26.33 22.85
C TYR A 714 23.03 25.00 22.19
N GLN A 715 23.49 24.99 20.94
CA GLN A 715 23.74 23.78 20.14
C GLN A 715 25.21 23.62 19.70
N GLU A 716 25.84 24.66 19.19
CA GLU A 716 27.18 24.55 18.56
C GLU A 716 28.33 24.89 19.53
N GLY A 717 28.12 25.82 20.48
CA GLY A 717 29.10 26.16 21.52
C GLY A 717 30.27 27.03 21.07
N GLU A 718 30.11 27.79 19.98
CA GLU A 718 31.17 28.62 19.40
C GLU A 718 31.32 30.02 20.04
N LYS A 719 30.30 30.51 20.77
CA LYS A 719 30.30 31.86 21.37
C LYS A 719 31.01 31.91 22.73
N SER A 720 31.69 33.02 22.99
CA SER A 720 32.27 33.37 24.29
C SER A 720 31.20 33.42 25.38
N ILE A 721 31.46 32.76 26.51
CA ILE A 721 30.55 32.68 27.65
C ILE A 721 30.93 33.76 28.67
N PHE A 722 29.95 34.57 29.06
CA PHE A 722 30.12 35.69 29.96
C PHE A 722 29.42 35.45 31.29
N ILE A 723 29.92 36.10 32.34
CA ILE A 723 29.25 36.12 33.64
C ILE A 723 28.00 37.01 33.54
N LEU A 724 26.83 36.39 33.68
CA LEU A 724 25.55 37.08 33.65
C LEU A 724 25.21 37.67 35.02
N SER A 725 25.43 36.88 36.07
CA SER A 725 25.19 37.31 37.45
C SER A 725 26.00 36.54 38.49
N TYR A 726 26.24 37.22 39.61
CA TYR A 726 26.87 36.68 40.81
C TYR A 726 25.79 36.46 41.87
N GLU A 727 25.65 35.21 42.32
CA GLU A 727 24.65 34.76 43.30
C GLU A 727 25.31 34.26 44.58
N ASN A 728 24.53 34.18 45.66
CA ASN A 728 25.01 33.77 46.99
C ASN A 728 26.23 34.58 47.44
N LEU A 729 26.08 35.91 47.46
CA LEU A 729 27.14 36.85 47.85
C LEU A 729 27.42 36.78 49.36
N ILE A 730 28.64 36.40 49.69
CA ILE A 730 29.15 36.28 51.06
C ILE A 730 30.08 37.46 51.33
N PRO A 731 29.81 38.33 52.32
CA PRO A 731 30.75 39.40 52.69
C PRO A 731 32.12 38.82 53.02
N VAL A 732 33.18 39.36 52.43
CA VAL A 732 34.55 38.83 52.60
C VAL A 732 34.99 38.92 54.07
N SER A 733 34.49 39.90 54.82
CA SER A 733 34.71 40.03 56.27
C SER A 733 34.14 38.87 57.11
N LYS A 734 33.12 38.15 56.63
CA LYS A 734 32.51 37.00 57.33
C LYS A 734 33.27 35.69 57.11
N LEU A 735 34.03 35.56 56.02
CA LEU A 735 34.86 34.38 55.72
C LEU A 735 36.04 34.21 56.68
N LYS A 736 36.34 35.22 57.50
CA LYS A 736 37.43 35.22 58.49
C LYS A 736 37.11 34.44 59.78
N LYS A 737 35.83 34.33 60.14
CA LYS A 737 35.40 33.57 61.34
C LYS A 737 35.15 32.14 60.87
N PHE A 738 36.00 31.19 61.27
CA PHE A 738 35.79 29.76 61.04
C PHE A 738 34.42 29.35 61.63
N ILE A 739 33.38 29.41 60.81
CA ILE A 739 32.08 28.83 61.09
C ILE A 739 31.80 27.92 59.88
N PRO A 740 31.57 26.60 60.10
CA PRO A 740 31.09 25.74 59.03
C PRO A 740 29.81 26.36 58.45
N LEU A 741 29.76 26.52 57.12
CA LEU A 741 28.57 27.03 56.42
C LEU A 741 27.29 26.39 57.00
N PRO A 742 26.29 27.16 57.46
CA PRO A 742 25.06 26.57 57.95
C PRO A 742 24.38 25.79 56.83
N ARG A 743 23.98 24.55 57.12
CA ARG A 743 22.90 23.90 56.38
C ARG A 743 21.63 24.71 56.66
N TYR A 744 21.12 25.37 55.63
CA TYR A 744 19.84 26.08 55.54
C TYR A 744 19.67 27.36 56.38
N GLY A 745 19.32 28.44 55.66
CA GLY A 745 18.50 29.54 56.15
C GLY A 745 19.23 30.63 56.94
N LEU A 746 19.44 31.79 56.29
CA LEU A 746 19.35 33.17 56.81
C LEU A 746 20.29 34.11 56.06
N PHE A 747 19.94 34.54 54.83
CA PHE A 747 20.28 35.87 54.27
C PHE A 747 19.28 36.17 53.14
N ASN A 748 18.67 37.37 53.18
CA ASN A 748 17.55 37.82 52.34
C ASN A 748 17.63 37.44 50.85
N GLU A 749 16.48 37.11 50.27
CA GLU A 749 16.23 36.59 48.92
C GLU A 749 16.64 37.49 47.72
N ASN A 750 17.43 38.56 47.92
CA ASN A 750 17.80 39.51 46.85
C ASN A 750 19.29 39.86 46.79
N ASN A 751 20.19 38.88 46.98
CA ASN A 751 21.65 39.09 46.86
C ASN A 751 22.22 38.60 45.50
N GLU A 752 21.57 38.94 44.39
CA GLU A 752 22.10 38.79 43.03
C GLU A 752 22.75 40.12 42.58
N LYS A 753 23.97 40.09 42.04
CA LYS A 753 24.61 41.28 41.43
C LYS A 753 25.00 41.01 40.00
N GLN A 754 24.63 41.91 39.09
CA GLN A 754 24.86 41.75 37.65
C GLN A 754 25.89 42.73 37.12
N PRO A 755 26.88 42.27 36.33
CA PRO A 755 27.77 43.17 35.61
C PRO A 755 26.99 43.98 34.56
N GLY A 756 27.06 45.32 34.64
CA GLY A 756 26.57 46.24 33.63
C GLY A 756 25.07 46.58 33.66
N VAL A 757 24.31 46.12 34.67
CA VAL A 757 22.90 46.46 34.87
C VAL A 757 22.75 47.15 36.23
N ILE A 758 22.42 48.44 36.22
CA ILE A 758 22.26 49.27 37.44
C ILE A 758 20.83 49.76 37.47
N ASN A 759 20.12 49.55 38.58
CA ASN A 759 18.76 50.04 38.85
C ASN A 759 17.80 49.85 37.66
N PHE A 760 17.31 48.62 37.50
CA PHE A 760 16.22 48.30 36.58
C PHE A 760 14.86 48.63 37.22
N LYS A 761 13.90 49.05 36.40
CA LYS A 761 12.54 49.36 36.86
C LYS A 761 11.72 48.08 37.07
N GLU A 762 11.93 47.08 36.23
CA GLU A 762 11.18 45.82 36.23
C GLU A 762 12.08 44.64 35.83
N LYS A 763 11.89 43.48 36.47
CA LYS A 763 12.57 42.20 36.18
C LYS A 763 11.51 41.16 35.84
N LEU A 764 11.49 40.70 34.60
CA LEU A 764 10.52 39.74 34.09
C LEU A 764 11.24 38.55 33.44
N SER A 765 10.66 37.36 33.50
CA SER A 765 11.07 36.27 32.62
C SER A 765 10.64 36.56 31.18
N LEU A 766 11.27 35.89 30.20
CA LEU A 766 10.89 36.00 28.79
C LEU A 766 9.39 35.71 28.58
N VAL A 767 8.85 34.73 29.29
CA VAL A 767 7.42 34.35 29.18
C VAL A 767 6.51 35.43 29.77
N GLU A 768 6.88 36.02 30.92
CA GLU A 768 6.13 37.12 31.54
C GLU A 768 6.15 38.39 30.69
N TRP A 769 7.30 38.73 30.08
CA TRP A 769 7.42 39.92 29.23
C TRP A 769 6.66 39.84 27.92
N VAL A 770 6.56 38.64 27.32
CA VAL A 770 5.77 38.43 26.11
C VAL A 770 4.33 38.91 26.36
N GLY A 771 3.77 38.59 27.53
CA GLY A 771 2.42 39.03 27.92
C GLY A 771 1.33 38.32 27.10
N ASP A 772 0.22 37.97 27.76
CA ASP A 772 -0.80 37.03 27.31
C ASP A 772 -0.31 35.58 27.07
N ALA A 773 -0.96 34.63 27.74
CA ALA A 773 -0.69 33.20 27.63
C ALA A 773 -0.89 32.68 26.19
N VAL A 774 -1.54 33.45 25.34
CA VAL A 774 -2.04 33.09 24.01
C VAL A 774 -0.91 32.99 22.96
N ASP A 775 0.05 33.92 22.95
CA ASP A 775 1.18 33.90 22.00
C ASP A 775 2.27 32.89 22.40
N ASN A 776 2.52 32.78 23.72
CA ASN A 776 3.40 31.76 24.29
C ASN A 776 2.92 30.34 23.97
N ASN A 777 1.60 30.15 24.01
CA ASN A 777 0.96 28.89 23.70
C ASN A 777 0.94 28.60 22.20
N LEU A 778 0.74 29.60 21.34
CA LEU A 778 0.67 29.40 19.90
C LEU A 778 1.95 28.76 19.34
N ALA A 779 3.14 29.20 19.77
CA ALA A 779 4.40 28.57 19.37
C ALA A 779 4.49 27.10 19.86
N SER A 780 4.07 26.85 21.10
CA SER A 780 4.03 25.49 21.68
C SER A 780 3.00 24.58 21.01
N TRP A 781 1.83 25.10 20.67
CA TRP A 781 0.72 24.41 20.01
C TRP A 781 1.01 24.16 18.55
N THR A 782 1.64 25.11 17.87
CA THR A 782 2.15 24.94 16.50
C THR A 782 3.08 23.73 16.42
N ARG A 783 3.96 23.55 17.43
CA ARG A 783 4.80 22.35 17.57
C ARG A 783 4.02 21.10 17.98
N LYS A 784 3.14 21.21 18.98
CA LYS A 784 2.43 20.07 19.58
C LYS A 784 1.37 19.47 18.66
N PHE A 785 0.75 20.31 17.85
CA PHE A 785 -0.39 19.97 16.98
C PHE A 785 -0.09 20.16 15.50
N HIS A 786 1.15 20.49 15.14
CA HIS A 786 1.64 20.51 13.76
C HIS A 786 0.81 21.40 12.82
N LEU A 787 0.67 22.67 13.20
CA LEU A 787 -0.22 23.62 12.51
C LEU A 787 0.28 24.09 11.13
N PHE A 788 1.51 23.74 10.74
CA PHE A 788 2.12 24.07 9.44
C PHE A 788 1.92 22.98 8.37
N GLN A 789 1.34 21.87 8.78
CA GLN A 789 1.24 20.64 8.00
C GLN A 789 -0.18 20.46 7.48
N GLY A 790 -0.30 20.03 6.23
CA GLY A 790 -1.60 19.68 5.66
C GLY A 790 -2.09 18.36 6.23
N LEU A 791 -3.40 18.12 6.12
CA LEU A 791 -4.01 16.87 6.57
C LEU A 791 -3.98 15.83 5.43
N ILE A 792 -3.41 14.67 5.69
CA ILE A 792 -3.35 13.51 4.81
C ILE A 792 -4.44 12.51 5.21
N PHE A 793 -5.05 11.86 4.23
CA PHE A 793 -5.90 10.70 4.45
C PHE A 793 -5.22 9.46 3.87
N LYS A 794 -4.82 8.52 4.74
CA LYS A 794 -4.17 7.28 4.33
C LYS A 794 -4.80 6.11 5.07
N ASN A 795 -5.13 5.03 4.36
CA ASN A 795 -5.69 3.80 4.95
C ASN A 795 -6.86 4.04 5.93
N TYR A 796 -7.74 5.00 5.64
CA TYR A 796 -8.90 5.36 6.48
C TYR A 796 -8.58 6.06 7.81
N GLU A 797 -7.33 6.48 8.02
CA GLU A 797 -6.90 7.32 9.14
C GLU A 797 -6.44 8.70 8.65
N MET A 798 -6.70 9.74 9.45
CA MET A 798 -6.16 11.07 9.20
C MET A 798 -4.79 11.18 9.85
N GLU A 799 -3.79 11.52 9.03
CA GLU A 799 -2.44 11.80 9.46
C GLU A 799 -2.09 13.25 9.16
N ILE A 800 -1.27 13.85 9.99
CA ILE A 800 -0.69 15.16 9.72
C ILE A 800 0.51 14.96 8.80
N SER A 801 0.67 15.83 7.78
CA SER A 801 1.78 15.74 6.85
C SER A 801 3.14 15.79 7.55
N LYS A 802 4.13 15.12 6.95
CA LYS A 802 5.50 15.11 7.49
C LYS A 802 6.24 16.39 7.13
N LYS A 803 5.92 16.97 5.96
CA LYS A 803 6.52 18.21 5.45
C LYS A 803 5.61 19.41 5.73
N PRO A 804 6.18 20.57 6.12
CA PRO A 804 5.46 21.83 6.20
C PRO A 804 5.19 22.39 4.80
N SER A 805 3.93 22.69 4.52
CA SER A 805 3.47 23.13 3.19
C SER A 805 3.04 24.60 3.19
N ILE A 806 3.02 25.23 4.37
CA ILE A 806 2.38 26.51 4.63
C ILE A 806 3.25 27.38 5.55
N ASP A 807 3.38 28.65 5.19
CA ASP A 807 4.00 29.72 5.97
C ASP A 807 2.95 30.73 6.47
N PHE A 808 3.15 31.33 7.66
CA PHE A 808 2.31 32.43 8.15
C PHE A 808 2.74 33.80 7.60
N ILE A 809 1.81 34.51 6.96
CA ILE A 809 1.97 35.92 6.57
C ILE A 809 1.77 36.85 7.79
N LYS A 810 0.89 36.49 8.72
CA LYS A 810 0.56 37.23 9.94
C LYS A 810 0.39 36.26 11.11
N ILE A 811 0.58 36.75 12.35
CA ILE A 811 0.35 35.95 13.57
C ILE A 811 -1.12 35.48 13.59
N PRO A 812 -1.40 34.17 13.63
CA PRO A 812 -2.75 33.63 13.74
C PRO A 812 -3.51 34.21 14.94
N LYS A 813 -4.79 34.56 14.73
CA LYS A 813 -5.64 35.02 15.82
C LYS A 813 -6.07 33.83 16.66
N VAL A 814 -5.86 33.92 17.97
CA VAL A 814 -6.27 32.89 18.93
C VAL A 814 -7.26 33.48 19.92
N ASN A 815 -8.45 32.91 20.00
CA ASN A 815 -9.53 33.34 20.89
C ASN A 815 -9.71 32.31 22.02
N PRO A 816 -9.75 32.72 23.30
CA PRO A 816 -10.16 31.81 24.37
C PRO A 816 -11.65 31.42 24.20
N SER A 817 -11.96 30.16 24.44
CA SER A 817 -13.33 29.62 24.43
C SER A 817 -13.59 28.88 25.74
N SER A 818 -14.82 28.95 26.24
CA SER A 818 -15.26 28.17 27.41
C SER A 818 -16.51 27.35 27.09
N LYS A 819 -16.75 27.09 25.80
CA LYS A 819 -17.94 26.39 25.33
C LYS A 819 -17.82 24.91 25.62
N SER A 820 -18.84 24.35 26.26
CA SER A 820 -19.00 22.90 26.40
C SER A 820 -20.34 22.50 25.82
N TYR A 821 -20.35 21.56 24.89
CA TYR A 821 -21.57 21.10 24.24
C TYR A 821 -21.55 19.60 23.91
N LEU A 822 -22.75 19.04 23.83
CA LEU A 822 -23.04 17.71 23.34
C LEU A 822 -23.56 17.82 21.91
N LYS A 823 -22.95 17.12 20.97
CA LYS A 823 -23.37 17.05 19.57
C LYS A 823 -23.69 15.60 19.20
N ILE A 824 -24.89 15.38 18.68
CA ILE A 824 -25.33 14.09 18.15
C ILE A 824 -25.40 14.24 16.64
N ILE A 825 -24.68 13.39 15.92
CA ILE A 825 -24.58 13.46 14.46
C ILE A 825 -25.02 12.13 13.88
N LYS A 826 -25.99 12.19 12.95
CA LYS A 826 -26.35 11.07 12.08
C LYS A 826 -25.64 11.28 10.74
N PRO A 827 -24.57 10.55 10.44
CA PRO A 827 -23.91 10.68 9.15
C PRO A 827 -24.85 10.19 8.04
N SER A 828 -24.96 10.99 6.98
CA SER A 828 -25.72 10.72 5.77
C SER A 828 -24.86 10.09 4.66
N THR A 829 -23.53 10.25 4.75
CA THR A 829 -22.57 9.69 3.79
C THR A 829 -21.41 8.95 4.49
N GLU A 830 -20.77 8.00 3.79
CA GLU A 830 -19.60 7.29 4.31
C GLU A 830 -18.41 8.24 4.57
N LEU A 831 -18.33 9.31 3.79
CA LEU A 831 -17.36 10.38 3.99
C LEU A 831 -17.61 11.11 5.32
N GLU A 832 -18.86 11.42 5.66
CA GLU A 832 -19.20 12.03 6.95
C GLU A 832 -18.84 11.13 8.13
N VAL A 833 -19.11 9.81 8.07
CA VAL A 833 -18.67 8.85 9.12
C VAL A 833 -17.15 8.94 9.34
N ARG A 834 -16.37 8.97 8.25
CA ARG A 834 -14.90 9.01 8.28
C ARG A 834 -14.40 10.33 8.86
N LEU A 835 -15.02 11.45 8.51
CA LEU A 835 -14.62 12.77 8.94
C LEU A 835 -14.98 13.03 10.41
N ILE A 836 -16.18 12.63 10.84
CA ILE A 836 -16.61 12.71 12.24
C ILE A 836 -15.69 11.89 13.16
N SER A 837 -15.22 10.73 12.69
CA SER A 837 -14.32 9.86 13.45
C SER A 837 -12.91 10.45 13.65
N ASN A 838 -12.53 11.44 12.82
CA ASN A 838 -11.28 12.18 12.86
C ASN A 838 -11.47 13.66 13.28
N ASP A 839 -12.56 13.95 14.01
CA ASP A 839 -12.87 15.28 14.56
C ASP A 839 -13.07 16.40 13.52
N ILE A 840 -13.41 16.07 12.28
CA ILE A 840 -13.74 17.02 11.20
C ILE A 840 -15.27 17.14 11.07
N LEU A 841 -15.82 18.34 11.27
CA LEU A 841 -17.27 18.54 11.42
C LEU A 841 -17.95 19.47 10.39
N SER A 842 -17.20 20.23 9.58
CA SER A 842 -17.74 21.11 8.54
C SER A 842 -16.90 21.04 7.28
N LEU A 843 -17.53 20.78 6.13
CA LEU A 843 -16.89 20.90 4.82
C LEU A 843 -17.80 21.70 3.89
N LYS A 844 -17.32 22.85 3.45
CA LYS A 844 -17.92 23.58 2.33
C LYS A 844 -17.22 23.13 1.03
N ASN A 845 -18.00 22.77 0.00
CA ASN A 845 -17.55 22.49 -1.38
C ASN A 845 -16.59 21.30 -1.57
N LEU A 846 -17.11 20.07 -1.41
CA LEU A 846 -16.37 18.82 -1.61
C LEU A 846 -16.45 18.24 -3.03
N SER A 847 -17.09 18.92 -3.98
CA SER A 847 -17.26 18.41 -5.35
C SER A 847 -15.95 18.27 -6.15
N SER A 848 -14.81 18.74 -5.63
CA SER A 848 -13.49 18.71 -6.29
C SER A 848 -12.47 17.72 -5.69
N PHE A 849 -12.85 16.88 -4.72
CA PHE A 849 -11.90 16.00 -4.02
C PHE A 849 -11.64 14.69 -4.77
N LEU A 850 -10.76 14.73 -5.78
CA LEU A 850 -10.47 13.62 -6.71
C LEU A 850 -9.24 12.77 -6.35
N PHE A 851 -8.53 13.08 -5.27
CA PHE A 851 -7.28 12.37 -4.91
C PHE A 851 -7.46 11.24 -3.90
N THR A 852 -8.65 11.06 -3.33
CA THR A 852 -9.00 9.85 -2.59
C THR A 852 -10.07 9.10 -3.36
N LYS A 853 -9.75 7.92 -3.89
CA LYS A 853 -10.77 7.03 -4.50
C LYS A 853 -11.84 6.70 -3.46
N SER A 854 -13.02 7.29 -3.58
CA SER A 854 -14.17 6.95 -2.74
C SER A 854 -14.89 5.73 -3.33
N ASN A 855 -14.45 4.54 -2.95
CA ASN A 855 -15.31 3.35 -3.09
C ASN A 855 -16.48 3.53 -2.13
N VAL A 856 -17.69 3.72 -2.67
CA VAL A 856 -18.93 3.91 -1.91
C VAL A 856 -19.61 2.56 -1.69
N LEU A 857 -19.66 2.11 -0.44
CA LEU A 857 -20.65 1.13 0.03
C LEU A 857 -21.36 1.78 1.23
N SER A 858 -22.65 2.08 1.05
CA SER A 858 -23.47 2.73 2.07
C SER A 858 -23.49 1.94 3.38
N TYR A 859 -23.45 2.68 4.50
CA TYR A 859 -23.66 2.14 5.84
C TYR A 859 -24.78 2.93 6.49
N GLU A 860 -25.88 2.27 6.75
CA GLU A 860 -26.98 2.79 7.57
C GLU A 860 -26.82 2.22 8.99
N ASP A 861 -27.25 3.01 9.99
CA ASP A 861 -27.65 2.58 11.35
C ASP A 861 -26.83 2.94 12.61
N TYR A 862 -26.10 4.08 12.65
CA TYR A 862 -25.54 4.58 13.93
C TYR A 862 -25.56 6.11 14.11
N TYR A 863 -25.70 6.58 15.35
CA TYR A 863 -25.50 7.96 15.80
C TYR A 863 -24.10 8.12 16.43
N HIS A 864 -23.39 9.19 16.05
CA HIS A 864 -22.17 9.62 16.72
C HIS A 864 -22.50 10.64 17.80
N ILE A 865 -22.09 10.38 19.03
CA ILE A 865 -22.29 11.29 20.16
C ILE A 865 -20.94 11.82 20.61
N LEU A 866 -20.80 13.14 20.51
CA LEU A 866 -19.58 13.88 20.81
C LEU A 866 -19.84 14.84 21.97
N ILE A 867 -19.04 14.75 23.02
CA ILE A 867 -18.96 15.80 24.05
C ILE A 867 -17.68 16.58 23.77
N LYS A 868 -17.80 17.88 23.54
CA LYS A 868 -16.67 18.78 23.28
C LYS A 868 -16.62 19.87 24.33
N CYS A 869 -15.42 20.11 24.86
CA CYS A 869 -15.11 21.20 25.77
C CYS A 869 -14.01 22.04 25.14
N GLU A 870 -14.37 23.17 24.54
CA GLU A 870 -13.47 24.10 23.89
C GLU A 870 -12.72 24.94 24.93
N GLN A 871 -11.44 25.19 24.67
CA GLN A 871 -10.59 26.07 25.47
C GLN A 871 -9.99 27.20 24.64
N TYR A 872 -9.62 26.91 23.39
CA TYR A 872 -9.06 27.90 22.47
C TYR A 872 -9.52 27.63 21.03
N GLU A 873 -9.68 28.70 20.27
CA GLU A 873 -9.95 28.70 18.83
C GLU A 873 -8.79 29.39 18.11
N ILE A 874 -8.23 28.76 17.09
CA ILE A 874 -7.17 29.29 16.25
C ILE A 874 -7.72 29.52 14.85
N LEU A 875 -7.56 30.74 14.32
CA LEU A 875 -8.04 31.13 12.99
C LEU A 875 -6.88 31.33 12.01
N LEU A 876 -6.89 30.55 10.92
CA LEU A 876 -5.90 30.49 9.85
C LEU A 876 -6.53 30.89 8.50
N ASP A 877 -7.05 32.12 8.41
CA ASP A 877 -7.60 32.67 7.17
C ASP A 877 -6.57 32.68 6.02
N LYS A 878 -7.01 32.62 4.76
CA LYS A 878 -6.18 32.68 3.54
C LYS A 878 -5.30 33.94 3.48
N ASN A 879 -5.71 35.03 4.14
CA ASN A 879 -4.90 36.24 4.25
C ASN A 879 -3.73 36.13 5.24
N ASN A 880 -3.75 35.10 6.10
CA ASN A 880 -2.74 34.86 7.13
C ASN A 880 -1.73 33.80 6.72
N VAL A 881 -1.94 33.08 5.61
CA VAL A 881 -1.11 31.95 5.18
C VAL A 881 -0.73 32.03 3.71
N ARG A 882 0.44 31.50 3.36
CA ARG A 882 0.89 31.27 1.98
C ARG A 882 1.55 29.89 1.86
N PRO A 883 1.58 29.28 0.67
CA PRO A 883 2.39 28.08 0.44
C PRO A 883 3.89 28.36 0.64
N THR A 884 4.65 27.35 1.03
CA THR A 884 6.13 27.44 1.05
C THR A 884 6.67 27.54 -0.38
N LYS A 885 7.86 28.16 -0.55
CA LYS A 885 8.49 28.27 -1.88
C LYS A 885 8.78 26.91 -2.52
N GLU A 886 9.17 25.93 -1.70
CA GLU A 886 9.41 24.55 -2.13
C GLU A 886 8.12 23.93 -2.64
N PHE A 887 7.03 24.01 -1.87
CA PHE A 887 5.73 23.50 -2.30
C PHE A 887 5.20 24.19 -3.56
N GLU A 888 5.35 25.51 -3.70
CA GLU A 888 4.99 26.22 -4.94
C GLU A 888 5.78 25.73 -6.15
N HIS A 889 7.07 25.46 -5.97
CA HIS A 889 7.97 24.98 -7.02
C HIS A 889 7.63 23.55 -7.44
N ASP A 890 7.45 22.64 -6.48
CA ASP A 890 7.07 21.25 -6.69
C ASP A 890 5.74 21.16 -7.46
N ILE A 891 4.77 22.00 -7.11
CA ILE A 891 3.49 22.06 -7.83
C ILE A 891 3.69 22.57 -9.26
N GLU A 892 4.51 23.59 -9.50
CA GLU A 892 4.75 24.08 -10.86
C GLU A 892 5.46 23.02 -11.72
N GLU A 893 6.43 22.29 -11.16
CA GLU A 893 7.09 21.18 -11.84
C GLU A 893 6.10 20.05 -12.16
N ALA A 894 5.25 19.69 -11.20
CA ALA A 894 4.20 18.70 -11.39
C ALA A 894 3.21 19.12 -12.48
N LEU A 895 2.82 20.39 -12.50
CA LEU A 895 1.93 20.94 -13.51
C LEU A 895 2.59 21.01 -14.89
N ASN A 896 3.91 20.98 -15.02
CA ASN A 896 4.59 20.93 -16.31
C ASN A 896 5.01 19.50 -16.71
N SER A 897 4.85 18.52 -15.82
CA SER A 897 5.13 17.10 -16.09
C SER A 897 4.12 16.47 -17.05
N MET A 898 4.55 15.49 -17.85
CA MET A 898 3.70 14.62 -18.67
C MET A 898 2.64 13.82 -17.89
N THR A 899 2.84 13.65 -16.57
CA THR A 899 1.93 12.88 -15.69
C THR A 899 1.41 13.70 -14.51
N PRO A 900 0.77 14.86 -14.77
CA PRO A 900 0.57 15.88 -13.74
C PRO A 900 -0.31 15.38 -12.60
N LEU A 901 -1.36 14.59 -12.88
CA LEU A 901 -2.24 14.04 -11.85
C LEU A 901 -1.50 13.13 -10.85
N LYS A 902 -0.59 12.28 -11.34
CA LYS A 902 0.20 11.33 -10.54
C LYS A 902 1.24 12.05 -9.68
N VAL A 903 1.95 13.01 -10.27
CA VAL A 903 2.95 13.80 -9.55
C VAL A 903 2.26 14.67 -8.49
N LEU A 904 1.13 15.31 -8.83
CA LEU A 904 0.30 16.05 -7.86
C LEU A 904 -0.20 15.14 -6.72
N GLN A 905 -0.70 13.93 -7.02
CA GLN A 905 -1.11 12.97 -5.99
C GLN A 905 0.03 12.66 -5.02
N ASN A 906 1.24 12.40 -5.53
CA ASN A 906 2.41 12.15 -4.70
C ASN A 906 2.76 13.36 -3.83
N ILE A 907 2.81 14.55 -4.42
CA ILE A 907 3.09 15.80 -3.70
C ILE A 907 2.06 16.02 -2.58
N PHE A 908 0.76 15.92 -2.87
CA PHE A 908 -0.28 16.09 -1.84
C PHE A 908 -0.30 14.94 -0.82
N SER A 909 0.18 13.74 -1.17
CA SER A 909 0.33 12.64 -0.21
C SER A 909 1.48 12.85 0.79
N GLU A 910 2.48 13.67 0.44
CA GLU A 910 3.57 14.04 1.35
C GLU A 910 3.29 15.33 2.13
N ASN A 911 2.65 16.30 1.47
CA ASN A 911 2.41 17.67 1.95
C ASN A 911 1.01 17.90 2.55
N GLY A 912 0.09 16.95 2.38
CA GLY A 912 -1.30 17.03 2.83
C GLY A 912 -2.28 17.34 1.70
N HIS A 913 -3.51 16.82 1.81
CA HIS A 913 -4.57 17.06 0.84
C HIS A 913 -5.48 18.23 1.24
N LEU A 914 -5.66 18.45 2.55
CA LEU A 914 -6.59 19.43 3.11
C LEU A 914 -5.87 20.41 4.05
N PHE A 915 -6.45 21.60 4.17
CA PHE A 915 -5.99 22.64 5.09
C PHE A 915 -7.16 23.18 5.92
N PRO A 916 -7.10 23.10 7.25
CA PRO A 916 -8.12 23.68 8.14
C PRO A 916 -7.91 25.18 8.33
N GLN A 917 -8.93 25.99 8.07
CA GLN A 917 -8.88 27.44 8.37
C GLN A 917 -9.28 27.76 9.81
N ARG A 918 -9.92 26.82 10.51
CA ARG A 918 -10.32 26.97 11.91
C ARG A 918 -9.96 25.71 12.70
N ILE A 919 -9.25 25.88 13.81
CA ILE A 919 -8.81 24.77 14.67
C ILE A 919 -9.27 25.03 16.09
N ILE A 920 -9.94 24.06 16.70
CA ILE A 920 -10.40 24.16 18.08
C ILE A 920 -9.56 23.24 18.97
N LEU A 921 -9.01 23.83 20.01
CA LEU A 921 -8.24 23.14 21.04
C LEU A 921 -9.07 23.01 22.31
N GLY A 922 -9.04 21.83 22.92
CA GLY A 922 -9.85 21.53 24.09
C GLY A 922 -9.75 20.07 24.50
N ARG A 923 -10.89 19.46 24.86
CA ARG A 923 -11.02 18.01 25.10
C ARG A 923 -12.28 17.45 24.44
N SER A 924 -12.21 16.24 23.91
CA SER A 924 -13.36 15.57 23.31
C SER A 924 -13.58 14.17 23.88
N LEU A 925 -14.83 13.72 23.83
CA LEU A 925 -15.25 12.37 24.18
C LEU A 925 -16.24 11.88 23.13
N LYS A 926 -16.10 10.62 22.71
CA LYS A 926 -16.96 10.01 21.69
C LYS A 926 -17.66 8.74 22.18
N ASN A 927 -18.87 8.52 21.70
CA ASN A 927 -19.63 7.28 21.81
C ASN A 927 -20.41 7.05 20.49
N ILE A 928 -20.66 5.79 20.13
CA ILE A 928 -21.40 5.40 18.92
C ILE A 928 -22.58 4.53 19.35
N LEU A 929 -23.80 4.87 18.93
CA LEU A 929 -25.05 4.16 19.28
C LEU A 929 -25.80 3.66 18.03
N PRO A 930 -26.41 2.46 18.08
CA PRO A 930 -27.27 1.96 16.99
C PRO A 930 -28.58 2.76 16.85
N THR A 931 -29.14 2.89 15.64
CA THR A 931 -30.38 3.65 15.33
C THR A 931 -31.67 3.12 15.95
N SER A 932 -31.65 1.98 16.65
CA SER A 932 -32.83 1.39 17.30
C SER A 932 -33.41 2.21 18.47
N SER A 933 -32.76 3.30 18.88
CA SER A 933 -33.29 4.24 19.88
C SER A 933 -34.18 5.31 19.22
N SER A 934 -35.50 5.18 19.40
CA SER A 934 -36.48 6.14 18.87
C SER A 934 -36.39 7.50 19.57
N SER A 935 -35.75 8.48 18.95
CA SER A 935 -36.11 9.91 19.13
C SER A 935 -35.28 10.78 18.18
N ALA A 936 -35.97 11.64 17.43
CA ALA A 936 -35.35 12.63 16.55
C ALA A 936 -34.64 13.69 17.38
N PHE A 937 -33.33 13.83 17.23
CA PHE A 937 -32.57 14.90 17.87
C PHE A 937 -31.44 15.41 16.96
N GLU A 938 -31.64 16.59 16.37
CA GLU A 938 -30.55 17.53 16.12
C GLU A 938 -30.60 18.54 17.27
N THR A 939 -29.74 18.39 18.27
CA THR A 939 -29.70 19.35 19.38
C THR A 939 -28.29 19.48 19.91
N VAL A 940 -27.72 20.67 19.74
CA VAL A 940 -26.54 21.11 20.49
C VAL A 940 -27.02 21.50 21.88
N VAL A 941 -26.77 20.66 22.87
CA VAL A 941 -27.11 20.96 24.26
C VAL A 941 -25.90 21.65 24.90
N SER A 942 -26.11 22.75 25.62
CA SER A 942 -25.07 23.51 26.32
C SER A 942 -25.21 23.37 27.84
N GLY A 943 -24.10 23.15 28.54
CA GLY A 943 -24.04 23.12 30.01
C GLY A 943 -23.76 21.74 30.64
N PRO A 944 -22.94 21.63 31.71
CA PRO A 944 -22.60 20.35 32.35
C PRO A 944 -23.80 19.63 32.99
N GLU A 945 -24.76 20.38 33.52
CA GLU A 945 -25.95 19.84 34.21
C GLU A 945 -26.98 19.29 33.22
N SER A 946 -27.13 19.90 32.05
CA SER A 946 -28.05 19.47 30.99
C SER A 946 -27.57 18.20 30.27
N PHE A 947 -26.26 17.93 30.26
CA PHE A 947 -25.68 16.68 29.74
C PHE A 947 -26.18 15.46 30.50
N LYS A 948 -26.26 15.52 31.83
CA LYS A 948 -26.60 14.35 32.65
C LYS A 948 -27.98 13.80 32.31
N LEU A 949 -28.97 14.68 32.19
CA LEU A 949 -30.35 14.35 31.81
C LEU A 949 -30.44 13.70 30.41
N HIS A 950 -29.70 14.23 29.42
CA HIS A 950 -29.69 13.66 28.06
C HIS A 950 -28.95 12.33 27.98
N LEU A 951 -27.85 12.17 28.74
CA LEU A 951 -27.07 10.93 28.81
C LEU A 951 -27.78 9.81 29.59
N ASP A 952 -28.67 10.15 30.52
CA ASP A 952 -29.59 9.20 31.18
C ASP A 952 -30.61 8.65 30.17
N ASN A 953 -31.19 9.51 29.33
CA ASN A 953 -32.14 9.11 28.28
C ASN A 953 -31.52 8.24 27.16
N LEU A 954 -30.24 8.44 26.85
CA LEU A 954 -29.52 7.71 25.79
C LEU A 954 -28.87 6.40 26.27
N ASN A 955 -29.05 6.04 27.55
CA ASN A 955 -28.52 4.83 28.19
C ASN A 955 -27.00 4.60 28.01
N ILE A 956 -26.21 5.69 27.97
CA ILE A 956 -24.76 5.64 27.75
C ILE A 956 -24.02 5.39 29.05
N SER A 957 -23.27 4.29 29.14
CA SER A 957 -22.52 3.92 30.35
C SER A 957 -21.08 4.48 30.38
N HIS A 958 -20.49 4.77 29.22
CA HIS A 958 -19.11 5.21 29.09
C HIS A 958 -18.86 6.01 27.82
N PHE A 959 -17.77 6.77 27.82
CA PHE A 959 -17.26 7.50 26.66
C PHE A 959 -15.80 7.11 26.39
N LEU A 960 -15.35 7.29 25.16
CA LEU A 960 -13.96 7.10 24.75
C LEU A 960 -13.29 8.46 24.53
N THR A 961 -12.09 8.63 25.08
CA THR A 961 -11.20 9.72 24.66
C THR A 961 -10.67 9.46 23.24
N PRO A 962 -10.12 10.45 22.51
CA PRO A 962 -9.45 10.24 21.23
C PRO A 962 -8.39 9.12 21.26
N LYS A 963 -7.68 8.96 22.39
CA LYS A 963 -6.68 7.91 22.64
C LYS A 963 -7.24 6.57 23.15
N GLY A 964 -8.56 6.34 23.04
CA GLY A 964 -9.21 5.07 23.39
C GLY A 964 -9.39 4.78 24.90
N LYS A 965 -9.05 5.70 25.81
CA LYS A 965 -9.32 5.54 27.25
C LYS A 965 -10.81 5.63 27.55
N ILE A 966 -11.31 4.70 28.36
CA ILE A 966 -12.70 4.62 28.78
C ILE A 966 -12.94 5.56 29.96
N ILE A 967 -13.83 6.54 29.77
CA ILE A 967 -14.34 7.41 30.83
C ILE A 967 -15.75 6.95 31.19
N LYS A 968 -15.91 6.38 32.38
CA LYS A 968 -17.23 5.98 32.91
C LYS A 968 -18.06 7.23 33.22
N LYS A 969 -19.39 7.13 33.03
CA LYS A 969 -20.36 8.22 33.24
C LYS A 969 -20.18 8.99 34.56
N HIS A 970 -19.96 8.31 35.68
CA HIS A 970 -19.78 8.95 37.00
C HIS A 970 -18.51 9.80 37.12
N LYS A 971 -17.51 9.62 36.23
CA LYS A 971 -16.27 10.43 36.19
C LYS A 971 -16.35 11.59 35.20
N LEU A 972 -17.43 11.69 34.41
CA LEU A 972 -17.59 12.69 33.36
C LEU A 972 -17.57 14.13 33.91
N PHE A 973 -18.24 14.38 35.03
CA PHE A 973 -18.32 15.72 35.63
C PHE A 973 -16.94 16.22 36.11
N ASN A 974 -16.19 15.38 36.83
CA ASN A 974 -14.82 15.68 37.25
C ASN A 974 -13.86 15.81 36.06
N TRP A 975 -14.14 15.11 34.96
CA TRP A 975 -13.37 15.21 33.72
C TRP A 975 -13.61 16.55 33.02
N ILE A 976 -14.85 17.04 32.97
CA ILE A 976 -15.19 18.35 32.40
C ILE A 976 -14.55 19.50 33.21
N GLN A 977 -14.49 19.37 34.54
CA GLN A 977 -13.99 20.43 35.43
C GLN A 977 -12.45 20.48 35.60
N ASN A 978 -11.70 19.47 35.14
CA ASN A 978 -10.25 19.40 35.38
C ASN A 978 -9.46 19.46 34.05
N PRO A 979 -9.01 20.65 33.61
CA PRO A 979 -8.49 20.90 32.25
C PRO A 979 -7.02 20.50 32.06
N ASN A 980 -6.56 19.41 32.67
CA ASN A 980 -5.19 18.95 32.44
C ASN A 980 -5.11 18.17 31.11
N ASN A 981 -4.33 18.72 30.16
CA ASN A 981 -4.03 18.26 28.80
C ASN A 981 -4.97 18.75 27.69
N LEU A 982 -4.51 19.78 26.96
CA LEU A 982 -5.10 20.30 25.73
C LEU A 982 -4.81 19.37 24.53
N GLU A 983 -5.82 19.11 23.69
CA GLU A 983 -5.72 18.38 22.41
C GLU A 983 -6.49 19.11 21.29
N VAL A 984 -6.20 18.80 20.02
CA VAL A 984 -7.05 19.24 18.90
C VAL A 984 -8.33 18.43 18.96
N ILE A 985 -9.47 19.11 19.05
CA ILE A 985 -10.78 18.47 19.16
C ILE A 985 -11.68 18.76 17.97
N GLU A 986 -11.28 19.70 17.11
CA GLU A 986 -12.00 20.01 15.89
C GLU A 986 -11.10 20.67 14.86
N PHE A 987 -11.19 20.17 13.64
CA PHE A 987 -10.77 20.88 12.43
C PHE A 987 -12.03 21.34 11.69
N ASP A 988 -12.10 22.63 11.40
CA ASP A 988 -13.27 23.32 10.86
C ASP A 988 -12.86 24.28 9.72
N ASP A 989 -13.83 24.69 8.90
CA ASP A 989 -13.63 25.46 7.66
C ASP A 989 -12.48 24.89 6.79
N ILE A 990 -12.60 23.61 6.44
CA ILE A 990 -11.57 22.89 5.70
C ILE A 990 -11.65 23.19 4.20
N ILE A 991 -10.52 23.55 3.62
CA ILE A 991 -10.35 23.76 2.17
C ILE A 991 -9.35 22.76 1.59
N PRO A 992 -9.43 22.43 0.29
CA PRO A 992 -8.35 21.70 -0.39
C PRO A 992 -7.04 22.47 -0.28
N LEU A 993 -5.93 21.79 0.01
CA LEU A 993 -4.64 22.45 0.24
C LEU A 993 -4.24 23.32 -0.96
N TYR A 994 -4.50 22.87 -2.19
CA TYR A 994 -4.16 23.62 -3.40
C TYR A 994 -4.86 24.99 -3.51
N LYS A 995 -5.93 25.27 -2.77
CA LYS A 995 -6.61 26.57 -2.77
C LYS A 995 -5.82 27.68 -2.08
N ILE A 996 -4.70 27.38 -1.43
CA ILE A 996 -3.74 28.38 -0.93
C ILE A 996 -2.74 28.85 -2.00
N LEU A 997 -2.60 28.11 -3.12
CA LEU A 997 -1.63 28.41 -4.19
C LEU A 997 -2.00 29.69 -4.97
N LYS A 998 -1.12 30.13 -5.88
CA LYS A 998 -1.42 31.24 -6.80
C LYS A 998 -2.61 30.92 -7.69
N GLU A 999 -3.40 31.92 -8.07
CA GLU A 999 -4.60 31.74 -8.91
C GLU A 999 -4.30 31.03 -10.24
N THR A 1000 -3.13 31.26 -10.82
CA THR A 1000 -2.67 30.58 -12.04
C THR A 1000 -2.51 29.07 -11.86
N GLN A 1001 -1.89 28.64 -10.75
CA GLN A 1001 -1.72 27.23 -10.41
C GLN A 1001 -3.05 26.58 -10.05
N GLN A 1002 -3.93 27.31 -9.33
CA GLN A 1002 -5.28 26.83 -9.02
C GLN A 1002 -6.08 26.54 -10.29
N LYS A 1003 -6.06 27.46 -11.27
CA LYS A 1003 -6.74 27.26 -12.57
C LYS A 1003 -6.21 26.03 -13.31
N LYS A 1004 -4.89 25.87 -13.40
CA LYS A 1004 -4.28 24.67 -14.03
C LYS A 1004 -4.67 23.37 -13.33
N ILE A 1005 -4.71 23.35 -12.00
CA ILE A 1005 -5.15 22.18 -11.23
C ILE A 1005 -6.65 21.92 -11.46
N ASP A 1006 -7.49 22.96 -11.37
CA ASP A 1006 -8.93 22.85 -11.61
C ASP A 1006 -9.21 22.34 -13.04
N ASP A 1007 -8.42 22.72 -14.05
CA ASP A 1007 -8.52 22.21 -15.43
C ASP A 1007 -8.19 20.71 -15.55
N ILE A 1008 -7.21 20.20 -14.80
CA ILE A 1008 -6.87 18.77 -14.73
C ILE A 1008 -8.00 17.97 -14.04
N LEU A 1009 -8.70 18.58 -13.08
CA LEU A 1009 -9.74 17.92 -12.29
C LEU A 1009 -11.14 17.94 -12.95
N GLN A 1010 -11.33 18.68 -14.04
CA GLN A 1010 -12.62 18.75 -14.75
C GLN A 1010 -12.98 17.45 -15.49
N SER A 1011 -14.27 17.11 -15.52
CA SER A 1011 -14.81 15.91 -16.17
C SER A 1011 -15.09 16.06 -17.67
N LYS A 1012 -14.41 17.00 -18.36
CA LYS A 1012 -14.59 17.26 -19.79
C LYS A 1012 -13.49 16.56 -20.61
N TYR A 1013 -13.79 16.17 -21.85
CA TYR A 1013 -12.78 15.59 -22.73
C TYR A 1013 -11.76 16.65 -23.16
N ARG A 1014 -10.48 16.28 -23.16
CA ARG A 1014 -9.37 17.14 -23.61
C ARG A 1014 -8.40 16.35 -24.47
N ILE A 1015 -7.56 17.07 -25.23
CA ILE A 1015 -6.43 16.45 -25.94
C ILE A 1015 -5.36 16.10 -24.90
N LEU A 1016 -5.06 14.81 -24.75
CA LEU A 1016 -4.10 14.32 -23.77
C LEU A 1016 -2.67 14.30 -24.30
N MET A 1017 -2.50 13.94 -25.56
CA MET A 1017 -1.20 13.80 -26.20
C MET A 1017 -1.37 13.93 -27.71
N THR A 1018 -0.42 14.54 -28.37
CA THR A 1018 -0.35 14.66 -29.83
C THR A 1018 0.96 14.09 -30.35
N GLY A 1019 0.95 13.55 -31.55
CA GLY A 1019 2.15 13.04 -32.15
C GLY A 1019 2.08 13.01 -33.67
N VAL A 1020 3.26 12.92 -34.27
CA VAL A 1020 3.41 12.73 -35.72
C VAL A 1020 4.20 11.46 -35.97
N THR A 1021 3.71 10.62 -36.87
CA THR A 1021 4.37 9.38 -37.29
C THR A 1021 4.68 9.41 -38.78
N ASP A 1022 5.96 9.32 -39.14
CA ASP A 1022 6.43 9.25 -40.52
C ASP A 1022 6.04 7.91 -41.19
N LEU A 1023 5.66 7.97 -42.48
CA LEU A 1023 5.27 6.81 -43.30
C LEU A 1023 6.33 6.40 -44.34
N LYS A 1024 7.59 6.84 -44.15
CA LYS A 1024 8.69 6.65 -45.11
C LYS A 1024 9.03 5.17 -45.38
N ASP A 1025 8.70 4.29 -44.46
CA ASP A 1025 8.98 2.85 -44.48
C ASP A 1025 7.93 2.02 -45.24
N LEU A 1026 6.83 2.62 -45.69
CA LEU A 1026 5.76 1.93 -46.44
C LEU A 1026 6.04 1.90 -47.96
N ASP A 1027 5.57 0.87 -48.67
CA ASP A 1027 5.77 0.73 -50.13
C ASP A 1027 4.65 1.42 -50.93
N ASN A 1028 5.01 2.35 -51.82
CA ASN A 1028 4.05 3.14 -52.62
C ASN A 1028 3.11 2.31 -53.52
N ASN A 1029 3.43 1.04 -53.76
CA ASN A 1029 2.65 0.16 -54.64
C ASN A 1029 1.43 -0.46 -53.94
N ASP A 1030 1.34 -0.39 -52.62
CA ASP A 1030 0.23 -0.95 -51.86
C ASP A 1030 -0.96 0.03 -51.77
N VAL A 1031 -2.16 -0.52 -51.57
CA VAL A 1031 -3.43 0.22 -51.48
C VAL A 1031 -3.91 0.30 -50.03
N ASP A 1032 -3.61 -0.72 -49.22
CA ASP A 1032 -3.94 -0.83 -47.80
C ASP A 1032 -2.64 -1.00 -47.00
N TYR A 1033 -2.46 -0.22 -45.93
CA TYR A 1033 -1.27 -0.23 -45.08
C TYR A 1033 -1.65 -0.34 -43.62
N TYR A 1034 -0.78 -0.97 -42.82
CA TYR A 1034 -0.90 -1.04 -41.38
C TYR A 1034 0.37 -0.51 -40.73
N LYS A 1035 0.25 0.56 -39.94
CA LYS A 1035 1.37 1.17 -39.22
C LYS A 1035 1.15 1.07 -37.72
N ARG A 1036 2.10 0.45 -37.02
CA ARG A 1036 2.16 0.51 -35.56
C ARG A 1036 2.69 1.88 -35.13
N ILE A 1037 1.98 2.54 -34.22
CA ILE A 1037 2.38 3.79 -33.59
C ILE A 1037 2.65 3.47 -32.12
N ASN A 1038 3.89 3.72 -31.68
CA ASN A 1038 4.25 3.59 -30.28
C ASN A 1038 4.19 4.96 -29.62
N THR A 1039 3.60 5.03 -28.43
CA THR A 1039 3.49 6.25 -27.63
C THR A 1039 4.56 6.24 -26.56
N GLU A 1040 5.32 7.32 -26.44
CA GLU A 1040 6.28 7.54 -25.36
C GLU A 1040 5.87 8.78 -24.57
N PRO A 1041 5.58 8.68 -23.26
CA PRO A 1041 5.54 7.47 -22.43
C PRO A 1041 4.37 6.50 -22.76
N SER A 1042 4.50 5.24 -22.33
CA SER A 1042 3.46 4.20 -22.44
C SER A 1042 2.19 4.57 -21.66
N LEU A 1043 1.03 4.32 -22.24
CA LEU A 1043 -0.30 4.56 -21.66
C LEU A 1043 -0.61 3.50 -20.59
N GLU A 1044 -1.23 3.89 -19.47
CA GLU A 1044 -1.48 2.97 -18.34
C GLU A 1044 -2.76 2.12 -18.49
N ASP A 1045 -3.65 2.47 -19.42
CA ASP A 1045 -4.89 1.76 -19.76
C ASP A 1045 -5.10 1.78 -21.28
N GLU A 1046 -5.88 0.82 -21.79
CA GLU A 1046 -6.29 0.68 -23.20
C GLU A 1046 -7.56 1.51 -23.53
N ASN A 1047 -8.17 2.13 -22.51
CA ASN A 1047 -9.38 2.94 -22.64
C ASN A 1047 -9.11 4.41 -23.05
N TYR A 1048 -8.50 4.61 -24.22
CA TYR A 1048 -8.33 5.93 -24.82
C TYR A 1048 -8.74 5.89 -26.29
N GLU A 1049 -9.10 7.05 -26.85
CA GLU A 1049 -9.40 7.17 -28.27
C GLU A 1049 -8.40 8.02 -29.02
N VAL A 1050 -8.11 7.59 -30.23
CA VAL A 1050 -7.19 8.26 -31.13
C VAL A 1050 -7.97 8.85 -32.30
N PHE A 1051 -7.69 10.10 -32.59
CA PHE A 1051 -8.16 10.81 -33.77
C PHE A 1051 -6.96 11.33 -34.55
N GLY A 1052 -7.09 11.50 -35.86
CA GLY A 1052 -5.97 11.93 -36.67
C GLY A 1052 -6.26 11.97 -38.16
N SER A 1053 -5.29 12.48 -38.90
CA SER A 1053 -5.33 12.66 -40.35
C SER A 1053 -3.97 12.36 -40.98
N ILE A 1054 -3.97 12.07 -42.28
CA ILE A 1054 -2.74 11.97 -43.07
C ILE A 1054 -2.48 13.33 -43.72
N ILE A 1055 -1.25 13.81 -43.57
CA ILE A 1055 -0.77 15.07 -44.14
C ILE A 1055 0.50 14.79 -44.96
N SER A 1056 0.76 15.62 -45.96
CA SER A 1056 2.06 15.62 -46.64
C SER A 1056 3.13 16.27 -45.76
N LYS A 1057 4.41 15.99 -46.04
CA LYS A 1057 5.55 16.66 -45.37
C LYS A 1057 5.56 18.18 -45.54
N ASP A 1058 4.97 18.69 -46.61
CA ASP A 1058 4.85 20.14 -46.87
C ASP A 1058 3.60 20.74 -46.20
N ASN A 1059 2.96 20.01 -45.29
CA ASN A 1059 1.74 20.42 -44.60
C ASN A 1059 0.60 20.76 -45.55
N SER A 1060 0.47 20.04 -46.66
CA SER A 1060 -0.65 20.16 -47.59
C SER A 1060 -1.69 19.06 -47.39
N ARG A 1061 -2.96 19.42 -47.62
CA ARG A 1061 -4.10 18.50 -47.52
C ARG A 1061 -4.09 17.50 -48.68
N LEU A 1062 -4.25 16.22 -48.37
CA LEU A 1062 -4.29 15.14 -49.36
C LEU A 1062 -5.70 14.58 -49.49
N GLU A 1063 -6.24 14.58 -50.71
CA GLU A 1063 -7.50 13.91 -51.02
C GLU A 1063 -7.27 12.47 -51.48
N GLY A 1064 -8.13 11.55 -51.02
CA GLY A 1064 -8.12 10.15 -51.43
C GLY A 1064 -7.14 9.23 -50.70
N ILE A 1065 -6.57 9.66 -49.56
CA ILE A 1065 -5.95 8.77 -48.57
C ILE A 1065 -6.65 8.94 -47.22
N TYR A 1066 -6.92 7.83 -46.54
CA TYR A 1066 -7.70 7.76 -45.31
C TYR A 1066 -6.96 6.97 -44.24
N VAL A 1067 -7.11 7.38 -42.97
CA VAL A 1067 -6.61 6.66 -41.80
C VAL A 1067 -7.75 6.33 -40.83
N ASN A 1068 -7.70 5.14 -40.26
CA ASN A 1068 -8.49 4.69 -39.11
C ASN A 1068 -7.53 4.20 -38.02
N PHE A 1069 -7.97 4.22 -36.77
CA PHE A 1069 -7.18 3.80 -35.62
C PHE A 1069 -7.89 2.67 -34.87
N GLY A 1070 -7.12 1.70 -34.39
CA GLY A 1070 -7.64 0.57 -33.63
C GLY A 1070 -6.52 -0.29 -33.06
N SER A 1071 -6.92 -1.40 -32.43
CA SER A 1071 -6.01 -2.31 -31.72
C SER A 1071 -5.09 -1.57 -30.73
N TYR A 1072 -5.72 -1.02 -29.68
CA TYR A 1072 -5.06 -0.27 -28.60
C TYR A 1072 -4.36 -1.21 -27.62
N ASP A 1073 -3.15 -0.84 -27.19
CA ASP A 1073 -2.50 -1.44 -26.02
C ASP A 1073 -1.71 -0.37 -25.25
N ILE A 1074 -1.17 -0.74 -24.09
CA ILE A 1074 -0.42 0.17 -23.23
C ILE A 1074 0.79 0.85 -23.89
N ASN A 1075 1.32 0.32 -24.99
CA ASN A 1075 2.49 0.87 -25.67
C ASN A 1075 2.12 1.67 -26.93
N GLY A 1076 0.84 1.78 -27.28
CA GLY A 1076 0.36 2.54 -28.43
C GLY A 1076 -0.75 1.82 -29.20
N PHE A 1077 -0.87 2.12 -30.49
CA PHE A 1077 -2.03 1.73 -31.28
C PHE A 1077 -1.65 1.47 -32.74
N PHE A 1078 -2.53 0.82 -33.49
CA PHE A 1078 -2.35 0.63 -34.93
C PHE A 1078 -3.17 1.66 -35.70
N ALA A 1079 -2.60 2.09 -36.82
CA ALA A 1079 -3.25 2.92 -37.82
C ALA A 1079 -3.40 2.12 -39.12
N SER A 1080 -4.64 1.90 -39.55
CA SER A 1080 -4.96 1.36 -40.87
C SER A 1080 -5.11 2.51 -41.86
N ILE A 1081 -4.29 2.50 -42.91
CA ILE A 1081 -4.24 3.54 -43.93
C ILE A 1081 -4.71 2.95 -45.26
N LYS A 1082 -5.56 3.68 -45.98
CA LYS A 1082 -6.05 3.28 -47.29
C LYS A 1082 -5.87 4.39 -48.31
N LYS A 1083 -5.31 4.06 -49.47
CA LYS A 1083 -5.11 4.95 -50.62
C LYS A 1083 -6.10 4.58 -51.74
N LEU A 1084 -6.81 5.53 -52.33
CA LEU A 1084 -7.67 5.27 -53.50
C LEU A 1084 -6.80 5.10 -54.76
N GLU A 1085 -7.12 4.10 -55.59
CA GLU A 1085 -6.32 3.72 -56.78
C GLU A 1085 -6.15 4.87 -57.79
N GLU A 1086 -7.08 5.83 -57.84
CA GLU A 1086 -7.06 6.99 -58.75
C GLU A 1086 -6.14 8.14 -58.29
N THR A 1087 -5.45 8.01 -57.14
CA THR A 1087 -4.67 9.10 -56.53
C THR A 1087 -3.16 9.01 -56.82
N SER A 1088 -2.55 10.12 -57.26
CA SER A 1088 -1.11 10.23 -57.55
C SER A 1088 -0.22 10.43 -56.31
N VAL A 1089 -0.74 10.21 -55.11
CA VAL A 1089 -0.08 10.58 -53.85
C VAL A 1089 1.05 9.61 -53.48
N ASN A 1090 2.21 10.14 -53.10
CA ASN A 1090 3.39 9.39 -52.62
C ASN A 1090 3.31 9.16 -51.11
N ILE A 1091 3.08 7.92 -50.65
CA ILE A 1091 2.89 7.63 -49.21
C ILE A 1091 4.17 7.86 -48.40
N LYS A 1092 5.35 7.71 -49.01
CA LYS A 1092 6.66 7.93 -48.36
C LYS A 1092 6.92 9.40 -48.01
N GLU A 1093 6.16 10.32 -48.59
CA GLU A 1093 6.18 11.75 -48.32
C GLU A 1093 5.06 12.19 -47.38
N CYS A 1094 4.32 11.24 -46.80
CA CYS A 1094 3.24 11.51 -45.87
C CYS A 1094 3.63 11.21 -44.42
N CYS A 1095 2.91 11.81 -43.48
CA CYS A 1095 2.92 11.46 -42.07
C CYS A 1095 1.50 11.41 -41.51
N ILE A 1096 1.31 10.66 -40.43
CA ILE A 1096 0.08 10.63 -39.65
C ILE A 1096 0.20 11.65 -38.54
N LEU A 1097 -0.66 12.66 -38.54
CA LEU A 1097 -0.90 13.52 -37.39
C LEU A 1097 -1.99 12.86 -36.53
N TRP A 1098 -1.67 12.53 -35.29
CA TRP A 1098 -2.59 11.87 -34.37
C TRP A 1098 -2.69 12.61 -33.04
N MET A 1099 -3.84 12.47 -32.38
CA MET A 1099 -4.14 13.02 -31.07
C MET A 1099 -4.94 12.01 -30.25
N ILE A 1100 -4.59 11.90 -28.97
CA ILE A 1100 -5.29 11.08 -27.99
C ILE A 1100 -6.27 11.98 -27.25
N VAL A 1101 -7.53 11.56 -27.19
CA VAL A 1101 -8.61 12.33 -26.55
C VAL A 1101 -9.28 11.46 -25.49
N GLU A 1102 -9.31 11.96 -24.25
CA GLU A 1102 -10.02 11.31 -23.15
C GLU A 1102 -10.24 12.32 -22.00
N LYS A 1103 -10.88 11.91 -20.90
CA LYS A 1103 -11.04 12.77 -19.72
C LYS A 1103 -9.76 12.78 -18.87
N PRO A 1104 -9.20 13.97 -18.54
CA PRO A 1104 -8.01 14.08 -17.70
C PRO A 1104 -8.16 13.43 -16.32
N SER A 1105 -9.36 13.46 -15.74
CA SER A 1105 -9.65 12.87 -14.42
C SER A 1105 -9.52 11.35 -14.37
N GLU A 1106 -9.51 10.67 -15.52
CA GLU A 1106 -9.52 9.20 -15.63
C GLU A 1106 -8.14 8.61 -16.01
N LEU A 1107 -7.13 9.43 -16.32
CA LEU A 1107 -5.82 8.97 -16.85
C LEU A 1107 -4.61 9.60 -16.13
N LEU A 1108 -3.46 8.89 -16.19
CA LEU A 1108 -2.20 9.35 -15.59
C LEU A 1108 -1.32 10.19 -16.53
N ILE A 1109 -1.57 10.19 -17.84
CA ILE A 1109 -0.81 10.99 -18.83
C ILE A 1109 -1.69 12.13 -19.35
N PHE A 1110 -1.16 13.34 -19.28
CA PHE A 1110 -1.78 14.54 -19.82
C PHE A 1110 -0.66 15.51 -20.19
N SER A 1111 -0.25 15.56 -21.45
CA SER A 1111 0.89 16.38 -21.92
C SER A 1111 0.62 17.87 -21.75
N PRO A 1112 1.62 18.72 -21.40
CA PRO A 1112 1.46 20.17 -21.30
C PRO A 1112 1.16 20.89 -22.62
N SER A 1113 1.47 20.29 -23.78
CA SER A 1113 1.53 21.02 -25.06
C SER A 1113 0.19 21.50 -25.61
N ASN A 1114 -0.93 20.84 -25.25
CA ASN A 1114 -2.27 21.17 -25.76
C ASN A 1114 -3.36 20.99 -24.69
N ARG A 1115 -3.07 21.28 -23.41
CA ARG A 1115 -4.02 21.03 -22.31
C ARG A 1115 -5.24 21.93 -22.31
N GLU A 1116 -5.11 23.11 -22.89
CA GLU A 1116 -6.16 24.11 -23.01
C GLU A 1116 -7.28 23.68 -23.96
N PHE A 1117 -7.03 22.71 -24.84
CA PHE A 1117 -7.97 22.28 -25.87
C PHE A 1117 -9.08 21.41 -25.27
N GLN A 1118 -10.24 22.03 -25.05
CA GLN A 1118 -11.49 21.31 -24.80
C GLN A 1118 -12.00 20.69 -26.09
N VAL A 1119 -12.42 19.43 -26.03
CA VAL A 1119 -13.02 18.72 -27.15
C VAL A 1119 -14.37 18.14 -26.79
N GLU A 1120 -15.26 18.08 -27.77
CA GLU A 1120 -16.56 17.45 -27.62
C GLU A 1120 -16.57 16.11 -28.37
N ARG A 1121 -17.14 15.07 -27.75
CA ARG A 1121 -17.13 13.70 -28.27
C ARG A 1121 -18.54 13.17 -28.45
N VAL A 1122 -18.79 12.55 -29.59
CA VAL A 1122 -20.05 11.86 -29.90
C VAL A 1122 -19.74 10.43 -30.32
N LYS A 1123 -20.39 9.47 -29.67
CA LYS A 1123 -20.37 8.05 -30.04
C LYS A 1123 -21.76 7.64 -30.47
N GLU A 1124 -21.91 7.16 -31.69
CA GLU A 1124 -23.21 6.73 -32.22
C GLU A 1124 -23.09 5.39 -32.95
N SER A 1125 -23.94 4.43 -32.59
CA SER A 1125 -24.03 3.16 -33.31
C SER A 1125 -25.00 3.27 -34.48
N ILE A 1126 -24.52 3.05 -35.70
CA ILE A 1126 -25.36 2.99 -36.90
C ILE A 1126 -25.41 1.57 -37.49
N ILE A 1127 -26.48 1.27 -38.22
CA ILE A 1127 -26.61 0.02 -38.97
C ILE A 1127 -26.49 0.35 -40.45
N LEU A 1128 -25.45 -0.17 -41.10
CA LEU A 1128 -25.24 0.03 -42.52
C LEU A 1128 -26.31 -0.71 -43.33
N ARG A 1129 -26.97 0.02 -44.24
CA ARG A 1129 -27.95 -0.54 -45.20
C ARG A 1129 -27.48 -0.30 -46.63
N LEU A 1130 -27.74 -1.27 -47.52
CA LEU A 1130 -27.32 -1.22 -48.93
C LEU A 1130 -27.97 -0.07 -49.72
N ASP A 1131 -29.12 0.43 -49.28
CA ASP A 1131 -29.91 1.49 -49.90
C ASP A 1131 -29.62 2.89 -49.33
N LYS A 1132 -28.77 3.01 -48.30
CA LYS A 1132 -28.52 4.27 -47.59
C LYS A 1132 -27.02 4.56 -47.46
N SER A 1133 -26.57 5.62 -48.13
CA SER A 1133 -25.19 6.10 -48.07
C SER A 1133 -24.98 7.26 -47.08
N ASN A 1134 -26.01 8.06 -46.78
CA ASN A 1134 -25.92 9.22 -45.90
C ASN A 1134 -26.56 8.95 -44.52
N TYR A 1135 -25.80 9.19 -43.45
CA TYR A 1135 -26.19 8.97 -42.06
C TYR A 1135 -26.13 10.29 -41.29
N CYS A 1136 -27.25 10.66 -40.67
CA CYS A 1136 -27.38 11.88 -39.88
C CYS A 1136 -27.14 11.54 -38.41
N ILE A 1137 -26.17 12.21 -37.79
CA ILE A 1137 -25.77 12.00 -36.39
C ILE A 1137 -26.15 13.26 -35.61
N LYS A 1138 -26.88 13.06 -34.51
CA LYS A 1138 -27.29 14.14 -33.61
C LYS A 1138 -26.18 14.42 -32.61
N THR A 1139 -25.79 15.68 -32.43
CA THR A 1139 -24.86 16.09 -31.38
C THR A 1139 -25.63 16.53 -30.13
N SER A 1140 -25.07 16.27 -28.95
CA SER A 1140 -25.64 16.72 -27.66
C SER A 1140 -25.35 18.20 -27.35
N PHE A 1141 -24.58 18.86 -28.21
CA PHE A 1141 -24.14 20.25 -28.10
C PHE A 1141 -24.30 20.95 -29.46
N PRO A 1142 -24.43 22.29 -29.48
CA PRO A 1142 -24.58 23.04 -30.71
C PRO A 1142 -23.26 23.13 -31.51
N LEU A 1143 -23.36 23.11 -32.83
CA LEU A 1143 -22.26 23.27 -33.77
C LEU A 1143 -22.21 24.70 -34.29
N SER A 1144 -21.01 25.18 -34.61
CA SER A 1144 -20.77 26.51 -35.16
C SER A 1144 -19.78 26.47 -36.32
N GLN A 1145 -19.87 27.47 -37.19
CA GLN A 1145 -18.93 27.62 -38.30
C GLN A 1145 -17.49 27.74 -37.77
N GLY A 1146 -16.56 27.06 -38.44
CA GLY A 1146 -15.14 27.00 -38.07
C GLY A 1146 -14.77 25.79 -37.21
N TYR A 1147 -15.74 25.01 -36.71
CA TYR A 1147 -15.42 23.81 -35.93
C TYR A 1147 -14.76 22.75 -36.80
N THR A 1148 -13.78 22.07 -36.21
CA THR A 1148 -13.04 20.99 -36.86
C THR A 1148 -13.58 19.64 -36.40
N ILE A 1149 -13.91 18.75 -37.34
CA ILE A 1149 -14.48 17.43 -37.07
C ILE A 1149 -13.52 16.32 -37.51
N PHE A 1150 -13.21 15.44 -36.56
CA PHE A 1150 -12.57 14.15 -36.80
C PHE A 1150 -13.60 13.04 -36.63
N VAL A 1151 -13.65 12.10 -37.56
CA VAL A 1151 -14.55 10.95 -37.51
C VAL A 1151 -13.78 9.69 -37.88
N HIS A 1152 -13.95 8.65 -37.09
CA HIS A 1152 -13.52 7.29 -37.43
C HIS A 1152 -14.63 6.30 -37.08
N ALA A 1153 -14.58 5.11 -37.66
CA ALA A 1153 -15.57 4.06 -37.41
C ALA A 1153 -14.94 2.81 -36.80
N TYR A 1154 -15.75 2.05 -36.08
CA TYR A 1154 -15.34 0.84 -35.36
C TYR A 1154 -16.39 -0.29 -35.52
N TYR A 1155 -15.95 -1.55 -35.65
CA TYR A 1155 -16.83 -2.73 -35.66
C TYR A 1155 -16.86 -3.40 -34.27
N PRO A 1156 -18.01 -3.40 -33.54
CA PRO A 1156 -18.06 -3.88 -32.15
C PRO A 1156 -17.87 -5.39 -31.97
N SER A 1157 -18.12 -6.19 -33.01
CA SER A 1157 -18.24 -7.65 -32.89
C SER A 1157 -16.98 -8.46 -33.21
N ASN A 1158 -16.00 -7.91 -33.95
CA ASN A 1158 -14.91 -8.71 -34.54
C ASN A 1158 -13.48 -8.21 -34.26
N ASN A 1159 -13.25 -7.18 -33.44
CA ASN A 1159 -11.92 -6.55 -33.24
C ASN A 1159 -11.17 -6.19 -34.55
N TYR A 1160 -11.88 -6.14 -35.69
CA TYR A 1160 -11.35 -5.81 -37.00
C TYR A 1160 -11.75 -4.38 -37.36
N GLU A 1161 -10.83 -3.62 -37.94
CA GLU A 1161 -11.08 -2.23 -38.33
C GLU A 1161 -11.95 -2.16 -39.61
N PRO A 1162 -12.92 -1.22 -39.68
CA PRO A 1162 -13.83 -1.14 -40.81
C PRO A 1162 -13.19 -0.61 -42.10
N ASP A 1163 -13.38 -1.36 -43.19
CA ASP A 1163 -13.03 -0.96 -44.55
C ASP A 1163 -14.11 -0.03 -45.17
N ASN A 1164 -14.36 1.11 -44.50
CA ASN A 1164 -15.36 2.08 -44.92
C ASN A 1164 -14.72 3.47 -45.11
N THR A 1165 -15.07 4.13 -46.22
CA THR A 1165 -14.71 5.54 -46.46
C THR A 1165 -15.81 6.43 -45.90
N ILE A 1166 -15.47 7.34 -44.99
CA ILE A 1166 -16.39 8.31 -44.37
C ILE A 1166 -16.08 9.70 -44.92
N LYS A 1167 -17.12 10.45 -45.33
CA LYS A 1167 -17.03 11.83 -45.83
C LYS A 1167 -18.12 12.71 -45.21
N LEU A 1168 -17.77 13.89 -44.69
CA LEU A 1168 -18.78 14.88 -44.27
C LEU A 1168 -19.50 15.45 -45.49
N VAL A 1169 -20.83 15.48 -45.46
CA VAL A 1169 -21.67 16.05 -46.53
C VAL A 1169 -22.19 17.42 -46.14
N LYS A 1170 -22.87 17.50 -44.99
CA LYS A 1170 -23.50 18.74 -44.49
C LYS A 1170 -23.63 18.74 -42.97
N TRP A 1171 -23.82 19.91 -42.37
CA TRP A 1171 -24.05 20.09 -40.94
C TRP A 1171 -25.14 21.12 -40.68
N SER A 1172 -25.79 21.03 -39.52
CA SER A 1172 -26.74 22.04 -39.00
C SER A 1172 -26.49 22.26 -37.50
N TYR A 1173 -27.31 23.07 -36.84
CA TYR A 1173 -27.09 23.48 -35.45
C TYR A 1173 -26.78 22.33 -34.48
N ASN A 1174 -27.37 21.14 -34.65
CA ASN A 1174 -27.12 19.97 -33.80
C ASN A 1174 -27.07 18.64 -34.57
N TYR A 1175 -26.78 18.69 -35.87
CA TYR A 1175 -26.64 17.49 -36.69
C TYR A 1175 -25.44 17.55 -37.62
N VAL A 1176 -24.84 16.39 -37.84
CA VAL A 1176 -23.77 16.17 -38.81
C VAL A 1176 -24.15 15.01 -39.71
N THR A 1177 -24.13 15.21 -41.03
CA THR A 1177 -24.41 14.15 -42.00
C THR A 1177 -23.13 13.64 -42.64
N PHE A 1178 -22.85 12.35 -42.45
CA PHE A 1178 -21.73 11.66 -43.08
C PHE A 1178 -22.22 10.73 -44.20
N GLN A 1179 -21.53 10.76 -45.33
CA GLN A 1179 -21.60 9.74 -46.36
C GLN A 1179 -20.63 8.61 -46.00
N ILE A 1180 -21.11 7.37 -45.98
CA ILE A 1180 -20.31 6.19 -45.64
C ILE A 1180 -20.38 5.21 -46.82
N ILE A 1181 -19.23 4.92 -47.42
CA ILE A 1181 -19.10 4.05 -48.59
C ILE A 1181 -18.34 2.80 -48.18
N LYS A 1182 -18.99 1.63 -48.33
CA LYS A 1182 -18.37 0.32 -48.07
C LYS A 1182 -17.50 -0.08 -49.26
N SER A 1183 -16.26 -0.42 -49.01
CA SER A 1183 -15.35 -1.01 -50.00
C SER A 1183 -15.80 -2.44 -50.30
N THR A 1184 -16.16 -2.71 -51.56
CA THR A 1184 -16.38 -4.07 -52.05
C THR A 1184 -15.20 -4.45 -52.95
N TYR A 1185 -14.12 -4.97 -52.36
CA TYR A 1185 -13.03 -5.55 -53.15
C TYR A 1185 -12.43 -6.77 -52.44
N ASP A 1186 -12.64 -7.95 -53.02
CA ASP A 1186 -12.15 -9.22 -52.53
C ASP A 1186 -11.10 -9.74 -53.53
N LYS A 1187 -9.82 -9.67 -53.17
CA LYS A 1187 -8.68 -9.84 -54.11
C LYS A 1187 -8.37 -11.30 -54.49
N SER A 1188 -9.28 -12.25 -54.27
CA SER A 1188 -8.97 -13.68 -54.51
C SER A 1188 -10.02 -14.53 -55.24
N ASN A 1189 -11.18 -14.00 -55.63
CA ASN A 1189 -12.07 -14.72 -56.55
C ASN A 1189 -12.99 -13.76 -57.31
N ASN A 1190 -12.92 -13.82 -58.64
CA ASN A 1190 -13.79 -13.11 -59.58
C ASN A 1190 -15.25 -13.60 -59.50
N LYS A 1191 -15.93 -13.38 -58.38
CA LYS A 1191 -17.36 -13.57 -58.16
C LYS A 1191 -17.85 -12.56 -57.13
N PHE A 1192 -18.83 -11.74 -57.50
CA PHE A 1192 -19.67 -11.01 -56.55
C PHE A 1192 -20.22 -12.01 -55.53
N SER A 1193 -19.77 -11.95 -54.28
CA SER A 1193 -20.41 -12.67 -53.18
C SER A 1193 -21.76 -12.01 -52.92
N LYS A 1194 -22.78 -12.53 -53.60
CA LYS A 1194 -24.17 -12.11 -53.50
C LYS A 1194 -24.84 -12.60 -52.20
N ASN A 1195 -24.11 -12.66 -51.09
CA ASN A 1195 -24.60 -13.08 -49.78
C ASN A 1195 -23.85 -12.33 -48.66
N ILE A 1196 -24.29 -11.11 -48.37
CA ILE A 1196 -24.21 -10.55 -47.02
C ILE A 1196 -25.60 -10.01 -46.71
N SER A 1197 -26.46 -10.87 -46.17
CA SER A 1197 -27.77 -10.51 -45.61
C SER A 1197 -27.67 -10.08 -44.14
N GLU A 1198 -26.49 -9.61 -43.71
CA GLU A 1198 -26.25 -9.20 -42.33
C GLU A 1198 -26.19 -7.68 -42.26
N SER A 1199 -27.11 -7.11 -41.47
CA SER A 1199 -27.02 -5.74 -40.97
C SER A 1199 -25.72 -5.57 -40.19
N ILE A 1200 -24.74 -4.86 -40.75
CA ILE A 1200 -23.47 -4.61 -40.05
C ILE A 1200 -23.66 -3.41 -39.13
N LYS A 1201 -23.47 -3.63 -37.82
CA LYS A 1201 -23.43 -2.56 -36.82
C LYS A 1201 -22.06 -1.89 -36.84
N LEU A 1202 -22.03 -0.57 -36.99
CA LEU A 1202 -20.84 0.26 -37.05
C LEU A 1202 -20.95 1.35 -35.97
N ASP A 1203 -19.94 1.49 -35.12
CA ASP A 1203 -19.88 2.57 -34.14
C ASP A 1203 -19.06 3.73 -34.72
N LEU A 1204 -19.67 4.91 -34.82
CA LEU A 1204 -19.01 6.14 -35.27
C LEU A 1204 -18.54 6.93 -34.05
N HIS A 1205 -17.25 7.23 -34.03
CA HIS A 1205 -16.63 8.06 -33.01
C HIS A 1205 -16.25 9.39 -33.64
N ILE A 1206 -16.84 10.47 -33.13
CA ILE A 1206 -16.70 11.82 -33.65
C ILE A 1206 -16.08 12.70 -32.56
N CYS A 1207 -15.00 13.39 -32.91
CA CYS A 1207 -14.37 14.41 -32.08
C CYS A 1207 -14.54 15.78 -32.76
N VAL A 1208 -15.04 16.76 -32.00
CA VAL A 1208 -15.28 18.14 -32.46
C VAL A 1208 -14.40 19.10 -31.67
N LEU A 1209 -13.69 19.95 -32.40
CA LEU A 1209 -12.76 20.96 -31.88
C LEU A 1209 -13.25 22.36 -32.24
N CYS A 1210 -13.21 23.28 -31.27
CA CYS A 1210 -13.62 24.68 -31.45
C CYS A 1210 -12.66 25.44 -32.39
N SER A 1211 -13.19 26.41 -33.12
CA SER A 1211 -12.47 27.26 -34.09
C SER A 1211 -11.46 28.24 -33.50
N ASP A 1212 -11.48 28.46 -32.18
CA ASP A 1212 -10.62 29.46 -31.53
C ASP A 1212 -9.13 29.09 -31.56
N TYR A 1213 -8.81 27.87 -31.98
CA TYR A 1213 -7.46 27.35 -32.04
C TYR A 1213 -6.99 27.15 -33.49
N ARG A 1214 -5.78 27.59 -33.80
CA ARG A 1214 -5.22 27.54 -35.16
C ARG A 1214 -4.23 26.40 -35.40
N SER A 1215 -3.52 25.93 -34.36
CA SER A 1215 -2.47 24.91 -34.48
C SER A 1215 -2.45 23.96 -33.29
N LEU A 1216 -1.90 22.75 -33.48
CA LEU A 1216 -1.55 21.77 -32.44
C LEU A 1216 -0.04 21.70 -32.29
N LYS A 1217 0.46 21.78 -31.04
CA LYS A 1217 1.86 21.47 -30.70
C LYS A 1217 2.08 19.97 -30.65
N ILE A 1218 3.27 19.46 -30.96
CA ILE A 1218 3.53 18.01 -31.03
C ILE A 1218 4.41 17.54 -29.87
N ASP A 1219 3.99 16.50 -29.16
CA ASP A 1219 4.69 16.03 -27.96
C ASP A 1219 5.93 15.19 -28.27
N ASN A 1220 5.94 14.47 -29.40
CA ASN A 1220 7.02 13.56 -29.77
C ASN A 1220 8.05 14.16 -30.74
N LYS A 1221 7.95 15.47 -31.05
CA LYS A 1221 8.91 16.24 -31.85
C LYS A 1221 9.00 17.66 -31.30
N GLU A 1222 10.16 18.03 -30.76
CA GLU A 1222 10.41 19.39 -30.26
C GLU A 1222 10.19 20.44 -31.38
N ASP A 1223 9.55 21.56 -31.02
CA ASP A 1223 9.36 22.79 -31.82
C ASP A 1223 8.55 22.69 -33.13
N ASN A 1224 7.63 21.74 -33.27
CA ASN A 1224 6.71 21.70 -34.42
C ASN A 1224 5.25 21.99 -34.02
N GLU A 1225 4.64 22.97 -34.70
CA GLU A 1225 3.21 23.26 -34.67
C GLU A 1225 2.56 22.92 -36.03
N TYR A 1226 1.39 22.27 -36.00
CA TYR A 1226 0.64 21.90 -37.20
C TYR A 1226 -0.72 22.60 -37.24
N SER A 1227 -1.07 23.21 -38.38
CA SER A 1227 -2.38 23.86 -38.54
C SER A 1227 -3.53 22.86 -38.43
N LEU A 1228 -4.58 23.23 -37.70
CA LEU A 1228 -5.84 22.48 -37.63
C LEU A 1228 -6.61 22.52 -38.97
N ASP A 1229 -6.27 23.42 -39.89
CA ASP A 1229 -6.88 23.49 -41.23
C ASP A 1229 -6.57 22.23 -42.08
N LEU A 1230 -5.61 21.41 -41.64
CA LEU A 1230 -5.24 20.13 -42.25
C LEU A 1230 -6.14 18.97 -41.81
N ALA A 1231 -7.11 19.22 -40.93
CA ALA A 1231 -8.04 18.23 -40.43
C ALA A 1231 -9.17 17.91 -41.43
N ARG A 1232 -9.72 16.70 -41.28
CA ARG A 1232 -10.45 16.04 -42.37
C ARG A 1232 -11.77 16.73 -42.75
N TYR A 1233 -12.41 17.51 -41.86
CA TYR A 1233 -13.63 18.28 -42.17
C TYR A 1233 -13.79 19.56 -41.32
N ILE A 1234 -13.71 20.74 -41.93
CA ILE A 1234 -14.04 22.03 -41.30
C ILE A 1234 -15.51 22.36 -41.60
N LEU A 1235 -16.25 22.81 -40.59
CA LEU A 1235 -17.61 23.30 -40.76
C LEU A 1235 -17.58 24.70 -41.39
N THR A 1236 -17.96 24.79 -42.67
CA THR A 1236 -17.97 26.03 -43.44
C THR A 1236 -19.40 26.46 -43.73
N LYS A 1237 -19.59 27.68 -44.24
CA LYS A 1237 -20.91 28.10 -44.71
C LYS A 1237 -21.39 27.26 -45.89
N ASP A 1238 -20.46 26.79 -46.73
CA ASP A 1238 -20.77 26.05 -47.97
C ASP A 1238 -21.37 24.65 -47.74
N ASN A 1239 -21.18 24.07 -46.55
CA ASN A 1239 -21.74 22.77 -46.17
C ASN A 1239 -22.76 22.88 -45.02
N PHE A 1240 -23.28 24.09 -44.76
CA PHE A 1240 -24.33 24.33 -43.77
C PHE A 1240 -25.72 24.11 -44.36
N ASP A 1241 -26.56 23.39 -43.63
CA ASP A 1241 -27.95 23.10 -43.95
C ASP A 1241 -28.88 23.88 -43.03
N ASP A 1242 -29.56 24.88 -43.57
CA ASP A 1242 -30.38 25.86 -42.82
C ASP A 1242 -31.74 25.28 -42.35
N GLY A 1243 -31.99 23.98 -42.56
CA GLY A 1243 -33.17 23.29 -42.02
C GLY A 1243 -34.51 23.75 -42.61
N ASN A 1244 -34.52 24.52 -43.70
CA ASN A 1244 -35.73 24.81 -44.46
C ASN A 1244 -36.00 23.70 -45.49
N GLN A 1245 -36.48 22.55 -45.01
CA GLN A 1245 -37.47 21.70 -45.69
C GLN A 1245 -38.23 20.83 -44.70
#